data_AF-A0A9P6BF93-F1
#
_entry.id   AF-A0A9P6BF93-F1
#
_cell.length_a   1.000
_cell.length_b   1.000
_cell.length_c   1.000
_cell.angle_alpha   90.00
_cell.angle_beta   90.00
_cell.angle_gamma   90.00
#
_symmetry.space_group_name_H-M   'P 1'
#
loop_
_entity.id
_entity.type
_entity.pdbx_description
1 polymer ?
#
loop_
_entity_poly.entity_id
_entity_poly.type
_entity_poly.pdbx_seq_one_letter_code
_entity_poly.pdbx_strand_id
1 'polypeptide(L)'
;MLDINLFLEERGGEPELIRESQRRRHESVEIVDEIIALYEDWKKMRFNLDQLNKKSNAIQKDIGLKMKNKEDASELIQARNDNKKEQEAMEVELKVKEGLWSAKLTLVGNIVHDSVPVSDNEDNNVVVRTHFRDGKTPEHNPKLYSHDELLYRLGAYDPERGHKVASHRGYFLTDVGVELNQALINYGLSFLGKRNYKKLQTPYFMKKEAMAQTAQLSQFDEELYKVTGDNEDMYLIATSEQPISAFHANEWFEQPKEQLPVKYAGYSTCFRKEAGAAGRDTWGIFRVHQFEKVEQFCLTEPEKSWEMFDHMIQNSEEFYQSLGLSYRIVSIVSGALNNAAAKKYDLEAWFPFQGAFKELVSCSNCTDYQSRNLEIRCGIKKMGDREKKYVHCLNSTLTATTRTLSCLLENHQTPEGVRVPEPLIPYMDGRDFLPFVRELKQPKLGAVGNGKSSTLNSIIQEPLFQSGRSVGAVTQHIGSCVRNWRLPEVGRSVHIVDTPGMCESTYKDVENVHLMVEFFKTLSHGVSAFVLVFNIHNTRLDEYSKNMLRLFERLLGPNFWKHVVIVFTHVDEEQRGYLEQNIDALTDPAEGFVRVLGQWFNLPYQPPLVFLSNKDTRYSQYARDCFMELYEAVVSVEEGARRAKFTCTFFQEVNNRIGVAQDNYIVQSIRYAAVSIPQMVQTGTRNVVNACSVM
;
A
#
# COMPACT_ATOMS: atom_id res chain seq x y z
N MET A 1 -13.99 -19.56 -1.77
CA MET A 1 -15.13 -19.48 -0.83
C MET A 1 -15.24 -20.78 -0.06
N LEU A 2 -15.74 -20.72 1.17
CA LEU A 2 -16.06 -21.89 1.97
C LEU A 2 -17.32 -22.61 1.44
N ASP A 3 -17.46 -23.90 1.76
CA ASP A 3 -18.67 -24.67 1.48
C ASP A 3 -19.79 -24.28 2.44
N ILE A 4 -21.00 -24.04 1.94
CA ILE A 4 -22.17 -23.74 2.79
C ILE A 4 -22.45 -24.88 3.77
N ASN A 5 -22.14 -26.13 3.43
CA ASN A 5 -22.35 -27.26 4.34
C ASN A 5 -21.47 -27.17 5.59
N LEU A 6 -20.33 -26.47 5.56
CA LEU A 6 -19.50 -26.23 6.76
C LEU A 6 -20.20 -25.34 7.79
N PHE A 7 -21.19 -24.54 7.38
CA PHE A 7 -21.97 -23.66 8.23
C PHE A 7 -23.18 -24.36 8.86
N LEU A 8 -23.47 -25.61 8.49
CA LEU A 8 -24.71 -26.30 8.83
C LEU A 8 -24.44 -27.58 9.62
N GLU A 9 -24.72 -27.56 10.93
CA GLU A 9 -24.53 -28.71 11.82
C GLU A 9 -25.33 -29.94 11.36
N GLU A 10 -26.55 -29.73 10.82
CA GLU A 10 -27.37 -30.85 10.33
C GLU A 10 -26.82 -31.50 9.05
N ARG A 11 -25.84 -30.85 8.40
CA ARG A 11 -25.08 -31.38 7.25
C ARG A 11 -23.71 -31.92 7.66
N GLY A 12 -23.39 -31.94 8.96
CA GLY A 12 -22.10 -32.37 9.47
C GLY A 12 -21.03 -31.28 9.46
N GLY A 13 -21.40 -30.03 9.23
CA GLY A 13 -20.50 -28.88 9.36
C GLY A 13 -20.23 -28.52 10.81
N GLU A 14 -19.15 -27.76 11.03
CA GLU A 14 -18.75 -27.24 12.34
C GLU A 14 -18.66 -25.70 12.29
N PRO A 15 -19.78 -24.98 12.47
CA PRO A 15 -19.82 -23.52 12.32
C PRO A 15 -18.88 -22.81 13.28
N GLU A 16 -18.62 -23.40 14.45
CA GLU A 16 -17.71 -22.85 15.45
C GLU A 16 -16.26 -22.80 14.95
N LEU A 17 -15.82 -23.71 14.08
CA LEU A 17 -14.49 -23.61 13.45
C LEU A 17 -14.40 -22.36 12.57
N ILE A 18 -15.47 -22.01 11.88
CA ILE A 18 -15.54 -20.81 11.04
C ILE A 18 -15.53 -19.56 11.93
N ARG A 19 -16.32 -19.57 13.03
CA ARG A 19 -16.33 -18.48 14.01
C ARG A 19 -14.93 -18.25 14.60
N GLU A 20 -14.25 -19.32 15.00
CA GLU A 20 -12.89 -19.22 15.54
C GLU A 20 -11.90 -18.72 14.49
N SER A 21 -12.00 -19.18 13.25
CA SER A 21 -11.18 -18.65 12.15
C SER A 21 -11.41 -17.15 11.93
N GLN A 22 -12.66 -16.67 11.98
CA GLN A 22 -12.99 -15.24 11.90
C GLN A 22 -12.40 -14.44 13.08
N ARG A 23 -12.51 -14.95 14.31
CA ARG A 23 -11.88 -14.32 15.50
C ARG A 23 -10.37 -14.18 15.31
N ARG A 24 -9.70 -15.25 14.84
CA ARG A 24 -8.26 -15.22 14.56
C ARG A 24 -7.91 -14.21 13.47
N ARG A 25 -8.76 -14.05 12.45
CA ARG A 25 -8.59 -13.03 11.40
C ARG A 25 -8.93 -11.61 11.85
N HIS A 26 -9.42 -11.41 13.07
CA HIS A 26 -9.93 -10.12 13.56
C HIS A 26 -11.14 -9.60 12.76
N GLU A 27 -11.91 -10.53 12.18
CA GLU A 27 -13.08 -10.26 11.38
C GLU A 27 -14.37 -10.54 12.16
N SER A 28 -15.50 -10.00 11.68
CA SER A 28 -16.81 -10.20 12.32
C SER A 28 -17.19 -11.69 12.35
N VAL A 29 -17.61 -12.15 13.52
CA VAL A 29 -18.10 -13.52 13.75
C VAL A 29 -19.57 -13.63 13.40
N GLU A 30 -20.31 -12.53 13.56
CA GLU A 30 -21.75 -12.40 13.32
C GLU A 30 -22.13 -12.77 11.88
N ILE A 31 -21.22 -12.56 10.93
CA ILE A 31 -21.43 -12.94 9.51
C ILE A 31 -21.76 -14.43 9.35
N VAL A 32 -21.24 -15.31 10.23
CA VAL A 32 -21.51 -16.74 10.20
C VAL A 32 -22.98 -17.00 10.49
N ASP A 33 -23.52 -16.37 11.54
CA ASP A 33 -24.92 -16.52 11.95
C ASP A 33 -25.88 -15.86 10.95
N GLU A 34 -25.48 -14.72 10.37
CA GLU A 34 -26.22 -14.08 9.28
C GLU A 34 -26.34 -14.97 8.04
N ILE A 35 -25.26 -15.62 7.62
CA ILE A 35 -25.27 -16.56 6.49
C ILE A 35 -26.20 -17.74 6.78
N ILE A 36 -26.11 -18.33 7.98
CA ILE A 36 -26.99 -19.44 8.41
C ILE A 36 -28.46 -19.00 8.36
N ALA A 37 -28.79 -17.83 8.90
CA ALA A 37 -30.15 -17.32 8.91
C ALA A 37 -30.70 -17.07 7.49
N LEU A 38 -29.91 -16.46 6.61
CA LEU A 38 -30.31 -16.23 5.21
C LEU A 38 -30.46 -17.55 4.43
N TYR A 39 -29.59 -18.52 4.68
CA TYR A 39 -29.69 -19.84 4.07
C TYR A 39 -30.94 -20.59 4.54
N GLU A 40 -31.27 -20.53 5.83
CA GLU A 40 -32.49 -21.14 6.38
C GLU A 40 -33.76 -20.50 5.82
N ASP A 41 -33.78 -19.18 5.62
CA ASP A 41 -34.89 -18.49 4.96
C ASP A 41 -35.03 -18.91 3.48
N TRP A 42 -33.91 -19.00 2.76
CA TRP A 42 -33.88 -19.54 1.39
C TRP A 42 -34.39 -20.99 1.34
N LYS A 43 -33.96 -21.85 2.26
CA LYS A 43 -34.35 -23.26 2.38
C LYS A 43 -35.86 -23.42 2.64
N LYS A 44 -36.43 -22.60 3.54
CA LYS A 44 -37.89 -22.56 3.79
C LYS A 44 -38.66 -22.15 2.55
N MET A 45 -38.21 -21.10 1.85
CA MET A 45 -38.84 -20.65 0.61
C MET A 45 -38.75 -21.71 -0.48
N ARG A 46 -37.59 -22.37 -0.64
CA ARG A 46 -37.41 -23.46 -1.59
C ARG A 46 -38.39 -24.60 -1.31
N PHE A 47 -38.53 -24.99 -0.04
CA PHE A 47 -39.49 -26.02 0.35
C PHE A 47 -40.94 -25.62 0.01
N ASN A 48 -41.33 -24.38 0.28
CA ASN A 48 -42.67 -23.88 -0.04
C ASN A 48 -42.93 -23.88 -1.55
N LEU A 49 -41.96 -23.47 -2.36
CA LEU A 49 -42.04 -23.53 -3.82
C LEU A 49 -42.17 -24.99 -4.31
N ASP A 50 -41.42 -25.93 -3.73
CA ASP A 50 -41.52 -27.35 -4.07
C ASP A 50 -42.90 -27.93 -3.70
N GLN A 51 -43.52 -27.48 -2.60
CA GLN A 51 -44.89 -27.84 -2.25
C GLN A 51 -45.92 -27.26 -3.22
N LEU A 52 -45.74 -26.01 -3.65
CA LEU A 52 -46.60 -25.37 -4.64
C LEU A 52 -46.47 -26.07 -6.01
N ASN A 53 -45.26 -26.45 -6.42
CA ASN A 53 -45.01 -27.26 -7.61
C ASN A 53 -45.75 -28.61 -7.56
N LYS A 54 -45.71 -29.30 -6.41
CA LYS A 54 -46.47 -30.55 -6.22
C LYS A 54 -47.98 -30.33 -6.35
N LYS A 55 -48.52 -29.27 -5.73
CA LYS A 55 -49.94 -28.90 -5.84
C LYS A 55 -50.34 -28.57 -7.29
N SER A 56 -49.54 -27.76 -7.98
CA SER A 56 -49.76 -27.38 -9.38
C SER A 56 -49.77 -28.59 -10.31
N ASN A 57 -48.85 -29.54 -10.11
CA ASN A 57 -48.82 -30.82 -10.84
C ASN A 57 -50.05 -31.71 -10.55
N ALA A 58 -50.59 -31.69 -9.33
CA ALA A 58 -51.82 -32.41 -9.01
C ALA A 58 -53.03 -31.78 -9.71
N ILE A 59 -53.19 -30.46 -9.64
CA ILE A 59 -54.26 -29.72 -10.34
C ILE A 59 -54.18 -29.96 -11.85
N GLN A 60 -52.98 -29.99 -12.43
CA GLN A 60 -52.81 -30.28 -13.85
C GLN A 60 -53.32 -31.69 -14.24
N LYS A 61 -53.12 -32.69 -13.36
CA LYS A 61 -53.65 -34.05 -13.56
C LYS A 61 -55.18 -34.05 -13.47
N ASP A 62 -55.75 -33.33 -12.51
CA ASP A 62 -57.20 -33.25 -12.30
C ASP A 62 -57.91 -32.52 -13.45
N ILE A 63 -57.31 -31.45 -13.98
CA ILE A 63 -57.79 -30.80 -15.22
C ILE A 63 -57.82 -31.80 -16.37
N GLY A 64 -56.74 -32.59 -16.55
CA GLY A 64 -56.67 -33.62 -17.59
C GLY A 64 -57.78 -34.68 -17.45
N LEU A 65 -58.10 -35.09 -16.22
CA LEU A 65 -59.18 -36.03 -15.91
C LEU A 65 -60.56 -35.42 -16.24
N LYS A 66 -60.85 -34.21 -15.76
CA LYS A 66 -62.14 -33.52 -16.02
C LYS A 66 -62.37 -33.27 -17.51
N MET A 67 -61.35 -32.81 -18.22
CA MET A 67 -61.42 -32.57 -19.67
C MET A 67 -61.68 -33.87 -20.44
N LYS A 68 -61.08 -35.00 -20.01
CA LYS A 68 -61.35 -36.33 -20.58
C LYS A 68 -62.79 -36.80 -20.33
N ASN A 69 -63.34 -36.47 -19.17
CA ASN A 69 -64.71 -36.79 -18.77
C ASN A 69 -65.77 -35.80 -19.30
N LYS A 70 -65.36 -34.75 -20.03
CA LYS A 70 -66.22 -33.65 -20.51
C LYS A 70 -66.93 -32.87 -19.38
N GLU A 71 -66.29 -32.78 -18.22
CA GLU A 71 -66.73 -32.01 -17.05
C GLU A 71 -66.16 -30.58 -17.09
N ASP A 72 -66.81 -29.64 -16.39
CA ASP A 72 -66.29 -28.27 -16.28
C ASP A 72 -65.03 -28.22 -15.38
N ALA A 73 -63.96 -27.68 -15.96
CA ALA A 73 -62.66 -27.50 -15.32
C ALA A 73 -62.29 -26.02 -15.12
N SER A 74 -63.21 -25.08 -15.39
CA SER A 74 -62.99 -23.62 -15.32
C SER A 74 -62.34 -23.17 -14.00
N GLU A 75 -62.85 -23.63 -12.85
CA GLU A 75 -62.30 -23.33 -11.52
C GLU A 75 -60.88 -23.87 -11.33
N LEU A 76 -60.59 -25.09 -11.81
CA LEU A 76 -59.26 -25.69 -11.71
C LEU A 76 -58.25 -24.99 -12.64
N ILE A 77 -58.70 -24.53 -13.81
CA ILE A 77 -57.88 -23.74 -14.73
C ILE A 77 -57.54 -22.39 -14.10
N GLN A 78 -58.49 -21.74 -13.42
CA GLN A 78 -58.24 -20.50 -12.69
C GLN A 78 -57.23 -20.72 -11.55
N ALA A 79 -57.44 -21.74 -10.71
CA ALA A 79 -56.52 -22.11 -9.63
C ALA A 79 -55.10 -22.43 -10.14
N ARG A 80 -54.98 -23.09 -11.30
CA ARG A 80 -53.69 -23.32 -11.97
C ARG A 80 -53.01 -22.01 -12.37
N ASN A 81 -53.76 -21.07 -12.96
CA ASN A 81 -53.22 -19.78 -13.40
C ASN A 81 -52.77 -18.93 -12.20
N ASP A 82 -53.51 -18.97 -11.10
CA ASP A 82 -53.14 -18.26 -9.87
C ASP A 82 -51.89 -18.89 -9.21
N ASN A 83 -51.82 -20.22 -9.12
CA ASN A 83 -50.62 -20.92 -8.68
C ASN A 83 -49.40 -20.61 -9.56
N LYS A 84 -49.59 -20.47 -10.88
CA LYS A 84 -48.50 -20.13 -11.80
C LYS A 84 -47.91 -18.74 -11.51
N LYS A 85 -48.76 -17.75 -11.24
CA LYS A 85 -48.31 -16.41 -10.85
C LYS A 85 -47.55 -16.42 -9.53
N GLU A 86 -48.04 -17.19 -8.56
CA GLU A 86 -47.36 -17.37 -7.26
C GLU A 86 -46.01 -18.09 -7.43
N GLN A 87 -45.93 -19.13 -8.27
CA GLN A 87 -44.68 -19.80 -8.62
C GLN A 87 -43.66 -18.83 -9.21
N GLU A 88 -44.05 -18.04 -10.21
CA GLU A 88 -43.18 -17.05 -10.86
C GLU A 88 -42.66 -16.01 -9.86
N ALA A 89 -43.52 -15.51 -8.96
CA ALA A 89 -43.12 -14.57 -7.91
C ALA A 89 -42.14 -15.21 -6.90
N MET A 90 -42.44 -16.41 -6.43
CA MET A 90 -41.57 -17.15 -5.50
C MET A 90 -40.23 -17.53 -6.13
N GLU A 91 -40.18 -17.86 -7.42
CA GLU A 91 -38.93 -18.14 -8.14
C GLU A 91 -38.02 -16.91 -8.22
N VAL A 92 -38.58 -15.72 -8.42
CA VAL A 92 -37.83 -14.46 -8.40
C VAL A 92 -37.29 -14.19 -7.00
N GLU A 93 -38.13 -14.29 -5.97
CA GLU A 93 -37.70 -14.07 -4.58
C GLU A 93 -36.65 -15.08 -4.13
N LEU A 94 -36.79 -16.35 -4.52
CA LEU A 94 -35.82 -17.40 -4.23
C LEU A 94 -34.44 -17.08 -4.81
N LYS A 95 -34.36 -16.57 -6.05
CA LYS A 95 -33.10 -16.14 -6.67
C LYS A 95 -32.47 -14.95 -5.93
N VAL A 96 -33.27 -14.01 -5.46
CA VAL A 96 -32.79 -12.88 -4.65
C VAL A 96 -32.19 -13.39 -3.35
N LYS A 97 -32.90 -14.27 -2.61
CA LYS A 97 -32.39 -14.86 -1.37
C LYS A 97 -31.13 -15.68 -1.60
N GLU A 98 -31.06 -16.41 -2.71
CA GLU A 98 -29.85 -17.15 -3.10
C GLU A 98 -28.65 -16.23 -3.30
N GLY A 99 -28.85 -15.13 -4.03
CA GLY A 99 -27.83 -14.12 -4.24
C GLY A 99 -27.36 -13.47 -2.94
N LEU A 100 -28.26 -13.23 -1.98
CA LEU A 100 -27.92 -12.60 -0.69
C LEU A 100 -26.99 -13.47 0.17
N TRP A 101 -27.36 -14.74 0.41
CA TRP A 101 -26.51 -15.60 1.24
C TRP A 101 -25.20 -15.95 0.52
N SER A 102 -25.25 -16.17 -0.80
CA SER A 102 -24.07 -16.48 -1.60
C SER A 102 -23.07 -15.31 -1.62
N ALA A 103 -23.54 -14.07 -1.79
CA ALA A 103 -22.68 -12.89 -1.74
C ALA A 103 -21.99 -12.73 -0.38
N LYS A 104 -22.71 -12.92 0.74
CA LYS A 104 -22.08 -12.88 2.08
C LYS A 104 -21.06 -13.99 2.27
N LEU A 105 -21.32 -15.19 1.76
CA LEU A 105 -20.39 -16.31 1.84
C LEU A 105 -19.03 -16.01 1.17
N THR A 106 -18.99 -15.17 0.14
CA THR A 106 -17.73 -14.76 -0.51
C THR A 106 -16.85 -13.83 0.35
N LEU A 107 -17.43 -13.20 1.38
CA LEU A 107 -16.72 -12.30 2.29
C LEU A 107 -15.97 -13.06 3.38
N VAL A 108 -16.37 -14.31 3.68
CA VAL A 108 -15.73 -15.13 4.71
C VAL A 108 -14.43 -15.71 4.17
N GLY A 109 -13.33 -15.40 4.85
CA GLY A 109 -12.01 -15.91 4.50
C GLY A 109 -11.88 -17.42 4.70
N ASN A 110 -10.82 -17.99 4.10
CA ASN A 110 -10.47 -19.40 4.27
C ASN A 110 -10.17 -19.73 5.74
N ILE A 111 -10.30 -21.01 6.11
CA ILE A 111 -9.98 -21.46 7.46
C ILE A 111 -8.49 -21.28 7.72
N VAL A 112 -8.17 -20.51 8.77
CA VAL A 112 -6.78 -20.25 9.16
C VAL A 112 -6.17 -21.52 9.74
N HIS A 113 -5.03 -21.96 9.19
CA HIS A 113 -4.30 -23.12 9.70
C HIS A 113 -3.82 -22.91 11.15
N ASP A 114 -3.82 -23.94 11.98
CA ASP A 114 -3.51 -23.83 13.42
C ASP A 114 -2.11 -23.28 13.71
N SER A 115 -1.15 -23.53 12.81
CA SER A 115 0.21 -23.02 12.97
C SER A 115 0.38 -21.52 12.66
N VAL A 116 -0.66 -20.81 12.24
CA VAL A 116 -0.57 -19.39 11.88
C VAL A 116 -0.58 -18.54 13.17
N PRO A 117 0.41 -17.63 13.35
CA PRO A 117 0.46 -16.77 14.51
C PRO A 117 -0.74 -15.81 14.54
N VAL A 118 -1.38 -15.67 15.69
CA VAL A 118 -2.61 -14.87 15.83
C VAL A 118 -2.26 -13.44 16.20
N SER A 119 -2.46 -12.51 15.26
CA SER A 119 -2.27 -11.07 15.47
C SER A 119 -2.88 -10.27 14.32
N ASP A 120 -3.21 -9.01 14.60
CA ASP A 120 -3.65 -7.99 13.63
C ASP A 120 -2.52 -7.00 13.27
N ASN A 121 -1.30 -7.26 13.74
CA ASN A 121 -0.15 -6.41 13.45
C ASN A 121 0.95 -7.22 12.73
N GLU A 122 1.31 -6.81 11.52
CA GLU A 122 2.40 -7.40 10.73
C GLU A 122 3.78 -7.32 11.42
N ASP A 123 3.98 -6.40 12.36
CA ASP A 123 5.20 -6.36 13.19
C ASP A 123 5.37 -7.64 14.04
N ASN A 124 4.27 -8.37 14.29
CA ASN A 124 4.25 -9.64 15.01
C ASN A 124 4.42 -10.86 14.08
N ASN A 125 4.75 -10.65 12.80
CA ASN A 125 5.15 -11.74 11.90
C ASN A 125 6.32 -12.54 12.52
N VAL A 126 6.20 -13.87 12.53
CA VAL A 126 7.16 -14.74 13.21
C VAL A 126 8.25 -15.16 12.23
N VAL A 127 9.51 -14.89 12.56
CA VAL A 127 10.65 -15.42 11.79
C VAL A 127 10.72 -16.94 11.98
N VAL A 128 10.54 -17.69 10.89
CA VAL A 128 10.56 -19.16 10.87
C VAL A 128 11.97 -19.69 10.66
N ARG A 129 12.74 -19.06 9.77
CA ARG A 129 14.12 -19.43 9.45
C ARG A 129 14.87 -18.26 8.82
N THR A 130 16.19 -18.29 8.92
CA THR A 130 17.08 -17.31 8.29
C THR A 130 18.14 -18.01 7.46
N HIS A 131 18.55 -17.36 6.38
CA HIS A 131 19.69 -17.74 5.57
C HIS A 131 20.59 -16.53 5.40
N PHE A 132 21.85 -16.66 5.77
CA PHE A 132 22.83 -15.61 5.65
C PHE A 132 23.93 -16.02 4.67
N ARG A 133 24.13 -15.19 3.65
CA ARG A 133 25.24 -15.32 2.71
C ARG A 133 26.55 -15.45 3.48
N ASP A 134 27.36 -16.44 3.10
CA ASP A 134 28.66 -16.74 3.71
C ASP A 134 28.60 -17.01 5.24
N GLY A 135 27.41 -17.31 5.78
CA GLY A 135 27.19 -17.52 7.21
C GLY A 135 27.28 -16.25 8.08
N LYS A 136 27.26 -15.06 7.48
CA LYS A 136 27.43 -13.78 8.19
C LYS A 136 26.15 -12.98 8.22
N THR A 137 25.73 -12.58 9.43
CA THR A 137 24.61 -11.64 9.60
C THR A 137 24.85 -10.40 8.74
N PRO A 138 23.91 -10.02 7.88
CA PRO A 138 24.10 -8.87 7.01
C PRO A 138 24.04 -7.56 7.82
N GLU A 139 24.87 -6.60 7.43
CA GLU A 139 25.00 -5.31 8.13
C GLU A 139 24.46 -4.16 7.27
N HIS A 140 23.89 -3.15 7.95
CA HIS A 140 23.46 -1.91 7.31
C HIS A 140 24.68 -1.06 6.97
N ASN A 141 24.79 -0.63 5.71
CA ASN A 141 25.88 0.20 5.24
C ASN A 141 25.34 1.40 4.44
N PRO A 142 25.12 2.56 5.08
CA PRO A 142 24.57 3.75 4.41
C PRO A 142 25.56 4.42 3.44
N LYS A 143 26.81 3.93 3.35
CA LYS A 143 27.79 4.39 2.35
C LYS A 143 27.64 3.69 1.00
N LEU A 144 26.93 2.57 0.97
CA LEU A 144 26.57 1.91 -0.28
C LEU A 144 25.56 2.75 -1.05
N TYR A 145 25.44 2.49 -2.34
CA TYR A 145 24.40 3.10 -3.16
C TYR A 145 23.08 2.37 -2.97
N SER A 146 21.98 3.13 -3.03
CA SER A 146 20.64 2.56 -3.15
C SER A 146 20.44 1.92 -4.52
N HIS A 147 19.46 1.02 -4.64
CA HIS A 147 19.17 0.40 -5.94
C HIS A 147 18.81 1.41 -7.04
N ASP A 148 18.13 2.51 -6.74
CA ASP A 148 17.77 3.52 -7.74
C ASP A 148 18.99 4.30 -8.25
N GLU A 149 19.93 4.61 -7.36
CA GLU A 149 21.24 5.17 -7.72
C GLU A 149 22.03 4.20 -8.59
N LEU A 150 22.08 2.92 -8.23
CA LEU A 150 22.77 1.88 -9.01
C LEU A 150 22.16 1.74 -10.40
N LEU A 151 20.84 1.64 -10.52
CA LEU A 151 20.16 1.58 -11.80
C LEU A 151 20.48 2.81 -12.67
N TYR A 152 20.57 4.01 -12.06
CA TYR A 152 20.92 5.23 -12.78
C TYR A 152 22.37 5.19 -13.28
N ARG A 153 23.32 4.86 -12.41
CA ARG A 153 24.75 4.81 -12.72
C ARG A 153 25.11 3.75 -13.76
N LEU A 154 24.40 2.63 -13.75
CA LEU A 154 24.53 1.58 -14.76
C LEU A 154 23.89 1.95 -16.10
N GLY A 155 23.17 3.08 -16.18
CA GLY A 155 22.37 3.40 -17.36
C GLY A 155 21.24 2.39 -17.60
N ALA A 156 20.82 1.68 -16.55
CA ALA A 156 19.90 0.55 -16.61
C ALA A 156 18.42 0.98 -16.65
N TYR A 157 18.12 2.22 -16.28
CA TYR A 157 16.75 2.73 -16.32
C TYR A 157 16.66 4.25 -16.53
N ASP A 158 15.46 4.71 -16.87
CA ASP A 158 15.09 6.12 -17.00
C ASP A 158 13.75 6.42 -16.28
N PRO A 159 13.81 6.94 -15.04
CA PRO A 159 12.61 7.32 -14.30
C PRO A 159 12.03 8.67 -14.73
N GLU A 160 12.84 9.58 -15.28
CA GLU A 160 12.38 10.92 -15.68
C GLU A 160 11.46 10.81 -16.90
N ARG A 161 11.88 10.05 -17.92
CA ARG A 161 11.04 9.79 -19.10
C ARG A 161 9.88 8.84 -18.77
N GLY A 162 10.08 7.90 -17.85
CA GLY A 162 9.02 7.05 -17.33
C GLY A 162 7.89 7.85 -16.69
N HIS A 163 8.24 8.78 -15.80
CA HIS A 163 7.27 9.69 -15.18
C HIS A 163 6.55 10.56 -16.19
N LYS A 164 7.26 11.10 -17.17
CA LYS A 164 6.65 11.90 -18.24
C LYS A 164 5.60 11.12 -19.05
N VAL A 165 5.80 9.82 -19.26
CA VAL A 165 4.93 8.99 -20.11
C VAL A 165 3.78 8.37 -19.32
N ALA A 166 4.05 7.88 -18.11
CA ALA A 166 3.11 7.06 -17.33
C ALA A 166 2.83 7.60 -15.91
N SER A 167 3.24 8.84 -15.62
CA SER A 167 3.13 9.49 -14.30
C SER A 167 3.94 8.77 -13.21
N HIS A 168 3.64 9.04 -11.94
CA HIS A 168 4.28 8.45 -10.78
C HIS A 168 4.44 6.92 -10.92
N ARG A 169 5.56 6.36 -10.45
CA ARG A 169 5.96 4.94 -10.63
C ARG A 169 6.17 4.46 -12.08
N GLY A 170 6.06 5.34 -13.08
CA GLY A 170 6.47 5.05 -14.45
C GLY A 170 7.99 5.00 -14.61
N TYR A 171 8.50 4.02 -15.34
CA TYR A 171 9.93 3.85 -15.62
C TYR A 171 10.15 3.22 -17.00
N PHE A 172 11.33 3.44 -17.59
CA PHE A 172 11.85 2.62 -18.68
C PHE A 172 13.06 1.85 -18.19
N LEU A 173 13.18 0.56 -18.49
CA LEU A 173 14.46 -0.13 -18.45
C LEU A 173 15.21 0.14 -19.75
N THR A 174 16.52 0.33 -19.66
CA THR A 174 17.42 0.62 -20.79
C THR A 174 18.65 -0.25 -20.71
N ASP A 175 19.25 -0.57 -21.86
CA ASP A 175 20.51 -1.30 -21.97
C ASP A 175 20.59 -2.51 -21.02
N VAL A 176 21.59 -2.52 -20.13
CA VAL A 176 21.84 -3.60 -19.15
C VAL A 176 20.67 -3.85 -18.19
N GLY A 177 19.77 -2.88 -17.99
CA GLY A 177 18.56 -3.09 -17.19
C GLY A 177 17.53 -3.97 -17.89
N VAL A 178 17.41 -3.86 -19.23
CA VAL A 178 16.57 -4.77 -20.03
C VAL A 178 17.17 -6.17 -20.00
N GLU A 179 18.49 -6.28 -20.22
CA GLU A 179 19.21 -7.56 -20.23
C GLU A 179 19.09 -8.27 -18.88
N LEU A 180 19.33 -7.59 -17.77
CA LEU A 180 19.21 -8.15 -16.42
C LEU A 180 17.78 -8.63 -16.11
N ASN A 181 16.77 -7.87 -16.53
CA ASN A 181 15.37 -8.27 -16.35
C ASN A 181 15.08 -9.57 -17.13
N GLN A 182 15.50 -9.64 -18.39
CA GLN A 182 15.36 -10.84 -19.22
C GLN A 182 16.16 -12.02 -18.65
N ALA A 183 17.35 -11.79 -18.11
CA ALA A 183 18.18 -12.81 -17.48
C ALA A 183 17.49 -13.43 -16.28
N LEU A 184 16.87 -12.64 -15.40
CA LEU A 184 16.12 -13.15 -14.25
C LEU A 184 14.88 -13.95 -14.68
N ILE A 185 14.14 -13.48 -15.69
CA ILE A 185 12.97 -14.20 -16.22
C ILE A 185 13.41 -15.57 -16.75
N ASN A 186 14.43 -15.59 -17.61
CA ASN A 186 14.93 -16.81 -18.23
C ASN A 186 15.54 -17.78 -17.21
N TYR A 187 16.29 -17.26 -16.24
CA TYR A 187 16.84 -18.06 -15.15
C TYR A 187 15.72 -18.67 -14.30
N GLY A 188 14.73 -17.87 -13.88
CA GLY A 188 13.59 -18.35 -13.09
C GLY A 188 12.78 -19.45 -13.79
N LEU A 189 12.46 -19.25 -15.08
CA LEU A 189 11.77 -20.26 -15.88
C LEU A 189 12.62 -21.53 -16.08
N SER A 190 13.93 -21.40 -16.30
CA SER A 190 14.85 -22.52 -16.40
C SER A 190 14.95 -23.30 -15.09
N PHE A 191 15.04 -22.57 -13.96
CA PHE A 191 15.15 -23.11 -12.61
C PHE A 191 13.96 -23.99 -12.23
N LEU A 192 12.74 -23.52 -12.52
CA LEU A 192 11.52 -24.31 -12.30
C LEU A 192 11.34 -25.41 -13.35
N GLY A 193 11.72 -25.17 -14.60
CA GLY A 193 11.67 -26.19 -15.67
C GLY A 193 12.49 -27.44 -15.33
N LYS A 194 13.68 -27.26 -14.73
CA LYS A 194 14.52 -28.35 -14.21
C LYS A 194 13.87 -29.12 -13.05
N ARG A 195 12.82 -28.57 -12.43
CA ARG A 195 12.04 -29.16 -11.33
C ARG A 195 10.66 -29.65 -11.80
N ASN A 196 10.51 -29.92 -13.09
CA ASN A 196 9.30 -30.45 -13.72
C ASN A 196 8.07 -29.52 -13.61
N TYR A 197 8.30 -28.20 -13.53
CA TYR A 197 7.22 -27.23 -13.72
C TYR A 197 7.01 -26.98 -15.21
N LYS A 198 5.75 -26.99 -15.64
CA LYS A 198 5.36 -26.62 -17.00
C LYS A 198 5.43 -25.10 -17.14
N LYS A 199 6.30 -24.62 -18.02
CA LYS A 199 6.38 -23.19 -18.36
C LYS A 199 5.08 -22.74 -19.02
N LEU A 200 4.52 -21.63 -18.55
CA LEU A 200 3.24 -21.12 -19.03
C LEU A 200 3.29 -19.59 -19.08
N GLN A 201 3.04 -19.01 -20.25
CA GLN A 201 2.75 -17.58 -20.37
C GLN A 201 1.23 -17.41 -20.42
N THR A 202 0.71 -16.48 -19.62
CA THR A 202 -0.74 -16.28 -19.49
C THR A 202 -1.20 -15.10 -20.34
N PRO A 203 -2.50 -15.01 -20.69
CA PRO A 203 -3.09 -13.73 -21.09
C PRO A 203 -2.88 -12.68 -19.99
N TYR A 204 -2.67 -11.42 -20.38
CA TYR A 204 -2.42 -10.32 -19.42
C TYR A 204 -3.69 -9.54 -19.04
N PHE A 205 -4.83 -9.96 -19.58
CA PHE A 205 -6.14 -9.46 -19.25
C PHE A 205 -7.13 -10.62 -19.12
N MET A 206 -8.14 -10.43 -18.26
CA MET A 206 -9.21 -11.39 -18.03
C MET A 206 -10.56 -10.70 -18.14
N LYS A 207 -11.58 -11.47 -18.55
CA LYS A 207 -12.98 -11.05 -18.45
C LYS A 207 -13.35 -10.81 -16.99
N LYS A 208 -14.28 -9.87 -16.74
CA LYS A 208 -14.77 -9.55 -15.39
C LYS A 208 -15.22 -10.79 -14.63
N GLU A 209 -15.96 -11.68 -15.27
CA GLU A 209 -16.54 -12.88 -14.65
C GLU A 209 -15.44 -13.85 -14.17
N ALA A 210 -14.42 -14.08 -15.01
CA ALA A 210 -13.28 -14.93 -14.66
C ALA A 210 -12.39 -14.29 -13.57
N MET A 211 -12.20 -12.96 -13.62
CA MET A 211 -11.46 -12.22 -12.59
C MET A 211 -12.19 -12.30 -11.24
N ALA A 212 -13.51 -12.15 -11.22
CA ALA A 212 -14.32 -12.23 -10.00
C ALA A 212 -14.25 -13.61 -9.31
N GLN A 213 -13.87 -14.66 -10.04
CA GLN A 213 -13.67 -15.98 -9.46
C GLN A 213 -12.30 -16.17 -8.78
N THR A 214 -11.34 -15.31 -9.09
CA THR A 214 -9.93 -15.46 -8.68
C THR A 214 -9.40 -14.30 -7.83
N ALA A 215 -10.06 -13.15 -7.87
CA ALA A 215 -9.74 -11.95 -7.08
C ALA A 215 -10.85 -11.64 -6.07
N GLN A 216 -10.46 -10.99 -4.97
CA GLN A 216 -11.37 -10.47 -3.95
C GLN A 216 -12.00 -9.15 -4.40
N LEU A 217 -13.17 -8.82 -3.84
CA LEU A 217 -13.89 -7.59 -4.19
C LEU A 217 -13.06 -6.32 -3.94
N SER A 218 -12.35 -6.23 -2.82
CA SER A 218 -11.46 -5.10 -2.50
C SER A 218 -10.37 -4.89 -3.56
N GLN A 219 -9.87 -5.97 -4.17
CA GLN A 219 -8.83 -5.89 -5.19
C GLN A 219 -9.29 -5.22 -6.48
N PHE A 220 -10.59 -5.24 -6.81
CA PHE A 220 -11.11 -4.54 -8.01
C PHE A 220 -10.89 -3.03 -7.93
N ASP A 221 -11.12 -2.47 -6.74
CA ASP A 221 -11.00 -1.03 -6.52
C ASP A 221 -9.54 -0.64 -6.31
N GLU A 222 -8.82 -1.39 -5.49
CA GLU A 222 -7.51 -1.01 -4.97
C GLU A 222 -6.32 -1.49 -5.82
N GLU A 223 -6.41 -2.66 -6.46
CA GLU A 223 -5.26 -3.30 -7.12
C GLU A 223 -5.40 -3.35 -8.65
N LEU A 224 -6.59 -3.63 -9.19
CA LEU A 224 -6.75 -4.01 -10.59
C LEU A 224 -7.01 -2.82 -11.53
N TYR A 225 -6.26 -2.75 -12.62
CA TYR A 225 -6.58 -1.85 -13.74
C TYR A 225 -7.71 -2.42 -14.59
N LYS A 226 -8.70 -1.58 -14.89
CA LYS A 226 -9.84 -1.91 -15.75
C LYS A 226 -9.60 -1.39 -17.17
N VAL A 227 -9.85 -2.23 -18.17
CA VAL A 227 -9.85 -1.89 -19.59
C VAL A 227 -11.30 -1.85 -20.07
N THR A 228 -11.77 -0.67 -20.42
CA THR A 228 -13.14 -0.44 -20.91
C THR A 228 -13.15 -0.38 -22.43
N GLY A 229 -14.11 -1.05 -23.07
CA GLY A 229 -14.34 -1.00 -24.53
C GLY A 229 -15.82 -1.21 -24.86
N ASP A 230 -16.18 -1.15 -26.14
CA ASP A 230 -17.58 -1.09 -26.59
C ASP A 230 -18.42 -2.34 -26.28
N ASN A 231 -17.78 -3.50 -26.06
CA ASN A 231 -18.48 -4.78 -25.96
C ASN A 231 -18.42 -5.42 -24.56
N GLU A 232 -17.26 -5.42 -23.87
CA GLU A 232 -17.11 -6.01 -22.52
C GLU A 232 -15.96 -5.35 -21.73
N ASP A 233 -16.14 -5.23 -20.41
CA ASP A 233 -15.09 -4.81 -19.49
C ASP A 233 -14.08 -5.93 -19.26
N MET A 234 -12.79 -5.63 -19.40
CA MET A 234 -11.69 -6.52 -19.05
C MET A 234 -10.82 -5.93 -17.94
N TYR A 235 -10.03 -6.77 -17.27
CA TYR A 235 -9.11 -6.35 -16.21
C TYR A 235 -7.71 -6.85 -16.51
N LEU A 236 -6.71 -5.97 -16.36
CA LEU A 236 -5.31 -6.38 -16.39
C LEU A 236 -5.00 -7.22 -15.15
N ILE A 237 -4.18 -8.25 -15.31
CA ILE A 237 -3.83 -9.17 -14.22
C ILE A 237 -2.84 -8.52 -13.23
N ALA A 238 -3.03 -8.75 -11.93
CA ALA A 238 -2.08 -8.35 -10.88
C ALA A 238 -0.99 -9.41 -10.61
N THR A 239 -1.17 -10.61 -11.17
CA THR A 239 -0.32 -11.79 -11.02
C THR A 239 -0.76 -12.85 -12.03
N SER A 240 0.17 -13.66 -12.57
CA SER A 240 -0.16 -14.84 -13.41
C SER A 240 -0.97 -15.91 -12.65
N GLU A 241 -1.00 -15.87 -11.32
CA GLU A 241 -1.87 -16.72 -10.49
C GLU A 241 -3.34 -16.64 -10.93
N GLN A 242 -3.86 -15.44 -11.22
CA GLN A 242 -5.27 -15.23 -11.58
C GLN A 242 -5.67 -16.01 -12.84
N PRO A 243 -5.01 -15.83 -14.00
CA PRO A 243 -5.34 -16.59 -15.20
C PRO A 243 -4.97 -18.07 -15.10
N ILE A 244 -3.93 -18.46 -14.34
CA ILE A 244 -3.59 -19.88 -14.15
C ILE A 244 -4.67 -20.59 -13.32
N SER A 245 -5.20 -19.93 -12.29
CA SER A 245 -6.32 -20.46 -11.50
C SER A 245 -7.52 -20.72 -12.40
N ALA A 246 -7.87 -19.76 -13.26
CA ALA A 246 -8.98 -19.89 -14.21
C ALA A 246 -8.72 -20.87 -15.36
N PHE A 247 -7.46 -21.23 -15.64
CA PHE A 247 -7.08 -22.15 -16.73
C PHE A 247 -7.74 -23.53 -16.59
N HIS A 248 -7.99 -23.98 -15.36
CA HIS A 248 -8.63 -25.26 -15.03
C HIS A 248 -10.09 -25.13 -14.58
N ALA A 249 -10.72 -23.97 -14.79
CA ALA A 249 -12.09 -23.74 -14.32
C ALA A 249 -13.07 -24.78 -14.90
N ASN A 250 -13.90 -25.36 -14.04
CA ASN A 250 -14.86 -26.43 -14.32
C ASN A 250 -14.25 -27.79 -14.73
N GLU A 251 -12.94 -27.98 -14.57
CA GLU A 251 -12.28 -29.25 -14.87
C GLU A 251 -12.44 -30.30 -13.75
N TRP A 252 -12.35 -31.58 -14.13
CA TRP A 252 -12.41 -32.71 -13.20
C TRP A 252 -11.23 -33.66 -13.41
N PHE A 253 -10.37 -33.77 -12.40
CA PHE A 253 -9.26 -34.73 -12.36
C PHE A 253 -9.74 -36.10 -11.87
N GLU A 254 -10.18 -36.96 -12.79
CA GLU A 254 -10.76 -38.27 -12.47
C GLU A 254 -9.73 -39.28 -11.90
N GLN A 255 -8.46 -39.12 -12.25
CA GLN A 255 -7.35 -39.97 -11.81
C GLN A 255 -6.28 -39.13 -11.08
N PRO A 256 -6.58 -38.62 -9.87
CA PRO A 256 -5.72 -37.66 -9.16
C PRO A 256 -4.28 -38.15 -8.98
N LYS A 257 -4.08 -39.44 -8.68
CA LYS A 257 -2.76 -40.03 -8.46
C LYS A 257 -1.84 -39.98 -9.69
N GLU A 258 -2.42 -39.86 -10.89
CA GLU A 258 -1.68 -39.81 -12.16
C GLU A 258 -1.60 -38.38 -12.71
N GLN A 259 -2.63 -37.58 -12.45
CA GLN A 259 -2.77 -36.23 -13.01
C GLN A 259 -2.27 -35.12 -12.08
N LEU A 260 -2.17 -35.37 -10.77
CA LEU A 260 -1.73 -34.41 -9.75
C LEU A 260 -0.42 -34.89 -9.10
N PRO A 261 0.46 -33.96 -8.65
CA PRO A 261 0.28 -32.51 -8.73
C PRO A 261 0.58 -31.94 -10.13
N VAL A 262 -0.22 -30.97 -10.57
CA VAL A 262 0.10 -30.13 -11.74
C VAL A 262 0.90 -28.93 -11.24
N LYS A 263 2.04 -28.64 -11.89
CA LYS A 263 2.96 -27.56 -11.50
C LYS A 263 3.20 -26.62 -12.68
N TYR A 264 2.94 -25.33 -12.49
CA TYR A 264 3.14 -24.30 -13.50
C TYR A 264 4.21 -23.29 -13.09
N ALA A 265 5.13 -23.01 -14.00
CA ALA A 265 6.02 -21.86 -13.94
C ALA A 265 5.39 -20.74 -14.79
N GLY A 266 4.55 -19.93 -14.15
CA GLY A 266 3.77 -18.87 -14.77
C GLY A 266 4.58 -17.61 -14.98
N TYR A 267 4.73 -17.15 -16.23
CA TYR A 267 5.36 -15.86 -16.54
C TYR A 267 4.33 -14.85 -17.04
N SER A 268 4.35 -13.65 -16.46
CA SER A 268 3.58 -12.52 -16.97
C SER A 268 4.16 -11.16 -16.56
N THR A 269 3.75 -10.13 -17.30
CA THR A 269 3.74 -8.76 -16.80
C THR A 269 2.53 -8.61 -15.85
N CYS A 270 2.76 -8.02 -14.68
CA CYS A 270 1.78 -7.79 -13.63
C CYS A 270 1.48 -6.28 -13.56
N PHE A 271 0.20 -5.94 -13.38
CA PHE A 271 -0.27 -4.56 -13.30
C PHE A 271 -0.97 -4.32 -11.96
N ARG A 272 -0.50 -3.34 -11.18
CA ARG A 272 -1.09 -2.98 -9.88
C ARG A 272 -1.24 -1.47 -9.73
N LYS A 273 -2.44 -1.02 -9.35
CA LYS A 273 -2.72 0.41 -9.08
C LYS A 273 -1.93 0.95 -7.89
N GLU A 274 -1.51 0.10 -6.95
CA GLU A 274 -0.81 0.49 -5.71
C GLU A 274 -1.56 1.59 -4.92
N ALA A 275 -2.90 1.55 -4.95
CA ALA A 275 -3.72 2.44 -4.14
C ALA A 275 -3.48 2.14 -2.65
N GLY A 276 -3.24 3.15 -1.82
CA GLY A 276 -2.93 2.98 -0.38
C GLY A 276 -1.43 2.86 -0.03
N ALA A 277 -0.53 2.77 -1.03
CA ALA A 277 0.92 2.82 -0.82
C ALA A 277 1.49 4.26 -0.96
N ALA A 278 0.72 5.28 -0.58
CA ALA A 278 1.09 6.68 -0.73
C ALA A 278 2.42 6.97 -0.01
N GLY A 279 3.40 7.46 -0.77
CA GLY A 279 4.72 7.87 -0.28
C GLY A 279 5.67 6.79 0.23
N ARG A 280 5.28 5.51 0.17
CA ARG A 280 6.17 4.37 0.47
C ARG A 280 6.89 3.88 -0.79
N ASP A 281 8.19 3.58 -0.66
CA ASP A 281 9.05 3.01 -1.70
C ASP A 281 8.88 3.71 -3.07
N THR A 282 9.01 5.04 -3.12
CA THR A 282 8.70 5.84 -4.31
C THR A 282 9.83 5.95 -5.32
N TRP A 283 11.04 5.50 -4.95
CA TRP A 283 12.23 5.60 -5.79
C TRP A 283 12.63 4.24 -6.34
N GLY A 284 13.25 4.27 -7.52
CA GLY A 284 13.67 3.07 -8.23
C GLY A 284 12.50 2.28 -8.79
N ILE A 285 12.61 0.96 -8.72
CA ILE A 285 11.67 0.01 -9.33
C ILE A 285 11.11 -1.01 -8.31
N PHE A 286 11.37 -0.82 -7.01
CA PHE A 286 10.93 -1.76 -5.97
C PHE A 286 9.39 -1.87 -5.88
N ARG A 287 8.68 -0.74 -5.99
CA ARG A 287 7.21 -0.68 -6.00
C ARG A 287 6.73 0.14 -7.19
N VAL A 288 6.16 -0.52 -8.18
CA VAL A 288 5.81 0.06 -9.49
C VAL A 288 4.47 -0.47 -9.99
N HIS A 289 3.84 0.26 -10.93
CA HIS A 289 2.55 -0.13 -11.50
C HIS A 289 2.63 -1.34 -12.42
N GLN A 290 3.80 -1.56 -13.04
CA GLN A 290 4.06 -2.63 -13.99
C GLN A 290 5.36 -3.32 -13.59
N PHE A 291 5.38 -4.65 -13.54
CA PHE A 291 6.60 -5.44 -13.29
C PHE A 291 6.44 -6.86 -13.82
N GLU A 292 7.55 -7.56 -14.11
CA GLU A 292 7.52 -8.97 -14.49
C GLU A 292 7.60 -9.89 -13.27
N LYS A 293 6.94 -11.04 -13.37
CA LYS A 293 6.97 -12.06 -12.32
C LYS A 293 7.02 -13.46 -12.92
N VAL A 294 7.84 -14.32 -12.32
CA VAL A 294 7.78 -15.77 -12.47
C VAL A 294 7.12 -16.35 -11.22
N GLU A 295 6.01 -17.04 -11.43
CA GLU A 295 5.11 -17.60 -10.41
C GLU A 295 5.19 -19.12 -10.41
N GLN A 296 5.16 -19.72 -9.24
CA GLN A 296 4.88 -21.13 -9.02
C GLN A 296 3.39 -21.28 -8.72
N PHE A 297 2.66 -22.05 -9.52
CA PHE A 297 1.27 -22.38 -9.23
C PHE A 297 1.09 -23.90 -9.25
N CYS A 298 0.52 -24.46 -8.19
CA CYS A 298 0.33 -25.91 -8.07
C CYS A 298 -1.12 -26.26 -7.77
N LEU A 299 -1.63 -27.27 -8.46
CA LEU A 299 -2.86 -27.98 -8.12
C LEU A 299 -2.48 -29.33 -7.53
N THR A 300 -3.01 -29.66 -6.36
CA THR A 300 -2.62 -30.86 -5.61
C THR A 300 -3.84 -31.64 -5.10
N GLU A 301 -3.64 -32.93 -4.81
CA GLU A 301 -4.56 -33.64 -3.92
C GLU A 301 -4.56 -32.96 -2.54
N PRO A 302 -5.71 -32.82 -1.86
CA PRO A 302 -5.79 -32.18 -0.54
C PRO A 302 -4.74 -32.66 0.46
N GLU A 303 -4.52 -33.98 0.51
CA GLU A 303 -3.59 -34.66 1.41
C GLU A 303 -2.12 -34.33 1.15
N LYS A 304 -1.80 -33.79 -0.04
CA LYS A 304 -0.43 -33.45 -0.49
C LYS A 304 -0.14 -31.95 -0.52
N SER A 305 -1.14 -31.12 -0.24
CA SER A 305 -1.02 -29.67 -0.33
C SER A 305 0.04 -29.08 0.61
N TRP A 306 0.13 -29.53 1.87
CA TRP A 306 1.12 -29.01 2.82
C TRP A 306 2.55 -29.44 2.49
N GLU A 307 2.75 -30.66 1.98
CA GLU A 307 4.03 -31.11 1.43
C GLU A 307 4.45 -30.23 0.25
N MET A 308 3.51 -29.90 -0.65
CA MET A 308 3.77 -29.00 -1.77
C MET A 308 4.08 -27.57 -1.31
N PHE A 309 3.40 -27.07 -0.27
CA PHE A 309 3.66 -25.75 0.30
C PHE A 309 5.12 -25.61 0.76
N ASP A 310 5.63 -26.61 1.48
CA ASP A 310 7.03 -26.64 1.92
C ASP A 310 7.99 -26.75 0.73
N HIS A 311 7.66 -27.55 -0.30
CA HIS A 311 8.46 -27.64 -1.52
C HIS A 311 8.49 -26.31 -2.30
N MET A 312 7.37 -25.59 -2.39
CA MET A 312 7.27 -24.33 -3.14
C MET A 312 8.11 -23.23 -2.49
N ILE A 313 8.03 -23.08 -1.16
CA ILE A 313 8.89 -22.11 -0.45
C ILE A 313 10.37 -22.53 -0.54
N GLN A 314 10.68 -23.82 -0.46
CA GLN A 314 12.05 -24.31 -0.63
C GLN A 314 12.61 -23.99 -2.03
N ASN A 315 11.81 -24.11 -3.09
CA ASN A 315 12.24 -23.72 -4.43
C ASN A 315 12.63 -22.23 -4.48
N SER A 316 11.83 -21.37 -3.84
CA SER A 316 12.14 -19.94 -3.76
C SER A 316 13.41 -19.70 -2.93
N GLU A 317 13.56 -20.37 -1.79
CA GLU A 317 14.79 -20.32 -0.98
C GLU A 317 16.03 -20.69 -1.80
N GLU A 318 16.04 -21.85 -2.44
CA GLU A 318 17.15 -22.32 -3.30
C GLU A 318 17.44 -21.35 -4.46
N PHE A 319 16.41 -20.70 -5.02
CA PHE A 319 16.58 -19.67 -6.05
C PHE A 319 17.34 -18.45 -5.49
N TYR A 320 16.93 -17.89 -4.36
CA TYR A 320 17.59 -16.72 -3.77
C TYR A 320 18.98 -17.05 -3.18
N GLN A 321 19.18 -18.27 -2.66
CA GLN A 321 20.51 -18.77 -2.26
C GLN A 321 21.46 -18.81 -3.47
N SER A 322 21.00 -19.30 -4.62
CA SER A 322 21.83 -19.37 -5.83
C SER A 322 22.24 -17.98 -6.35
N LEU A 323 21.44 -16.94 -6.07
CA LEU A 323 21.75 -15.55 -6.38
C LEU A 323 22.67 -14.89 -5.34
N GLY A 324 23.06 -15.62 -4.29
CA GLY A 324 23.93 -15.13 -3.22
C GLY A 324 23.29 -14.06 -2.35
N LEU A 325 22.01 -14.20 -2.01
CA LEU A 325 21.25 -13.23 -1.22
C LEU A 325 20.92 -13.76 0.18
N SER A 326 21.15 -12.92 1.20
CA SER A 326 20.66 -13.18 2.57
C SER A 326 19.17 -12.91 2.66
N TYR A 327 18.43 -13.76 3.37
CA TYR A 327 17.00 -13.61 3.56
C TYR A 327 16.51 -14.20 4.89
N ARG A 328 15.26 -13.92 5.22
CA ARG A 328 14.50 -14.61 6.27
C ARG A 328 13.14 -15.06 5.72
N ILE A 329 12.64 -16.16 6.24
CA ILE A 329 11.26 -16.61 6.02
C ILE A 329 10.44 -16.18 7.23
N VAL A 330 9.35 -15.47 6.97
CA VAL A 330 8.41 -15.03 8.00
C VAL A 330 7.06 -15.71 7.80
N SER A 331 6.44 -16.13 8.89
CA SER A 331 5.05 -16.58 8.92
C SER A 331 4.17 -15.37 9.14
N ILE A 332 3.28 -15.13 8.18
CA ILE A 332 2.35 -14.01 8.23
C ILE A 332 1.29 -14.26 9.29
N VAL A 333 0.98 -13.23 10.07
CA VAL A 333 -0.07 -13.26 11.10
C VAL A 333 -1.45 -13.36 10.49
N SER A 334 -2.39 -13.92 11.25
CA SER A 334 -3.75 -14.24 10.79
C SER A 334 -4.53 -13.02 10.27
N GLY A 335 -4.40 -11.85 10.88
CA GLY A 335 -5.09 -10.62 10.44
C GLY A 335 -4.58 -10.05 9.12
N ALA A 336 -3.33 -10.37 8.73
CA ALA A 336 -2.74 -9.94 7.46
C ALA A 336 -2.93 -10.97 6.32
N LEU A 337 -3.59 -12.11 6.59
CA LEU A 337 -3.90 -13.09 5.55
C LEU A 337 -5.04 -12.59 4.66
N ASN A 338 -4.83 -12.64 3.36
CA ASN A 338 -5.91 -12.45 2.40
C ASN A 338 -6.98 -13.57 2.55
N ASN A 339 -8.19 -13.35 2.05
CA ASN A 339 -9.29 -14.32 2.19
C ASN A 339 -9.00 -15.69 1.59
N ALA A 340 -8.11 -15.83 0.61
CA ALA A 340 -7.84 -17.13 -0.01
C ALA A 340 -6.86 -17.99 0.81
N ALA A 341 -5.86 -17.38 1.44
CA ALA A 341 -4.78 -18.09 2.11
C ALA A 341 -5.23 -18.70 3.45
N ALA A 342 -5.02 -20.01 3.61
CA ALA A 342 -5.10 -20.67 4.92
C ALA A 342 -3.82 -20.47 5.73
N LYS A 343 -2.69 -20.33 5.05
CA LYS A 343 -1.36 -20.04 5.59
C LYS A 343 -0.49 -19.38 4.53
N LYS A 344 0.35 -18.43 4.93
CA LYS A 344 1.26 -17.70 4.05
C LYS A 344 2.65 -17.54 4.68
N TYR A 345 3.69 -17.75 3.87
CA TYR A 345 5.08 -17.43 4.18
C TYR A 345 5.61 -16.38 3.22
N ASP A 346 6.32 -15.39 3.76
CA ASP A 346 7.05 -14.42 2.96
C ASP A 346 8.56 -14.66 3.08
N LEU A 347 9.26 -14.62 1.94
CA LEU A 347 10.72 -14.53 1.89
C LEU A 347 11.08 -13.06 1.78
N GLU A 348 11.72 -12.55 2.82
CA GLU A 348 12.21 -11.19 2.87
C GLU A 348 13.72 -11.18 2.73
N ALA A 349 14.24 -10.52 1.70
CA ALA A 349 15.67 -10.45 1.43
C ALA A 349 16.29 -9.16 1.98
N TRP A 350 17.58 -9.20 2.30
CA TRP A 350 18.29 -8.08 2.89
C TRP A 350 18.62 -6.97 1.88
N PHE A 351 18.34 -5.72 2.24
CA PHE A 351 18.73 -4.52 1.49
C PHE A 351 19.80 -3.75 2.29
N PRO A 352 21.09 -3.83 1.91
CA PRO A 352 22.19 -3.30 2.71
C PRO A 352 22.25 -1.77 2.78
N PHE A 353 21.75 -1.04 1.78
CA PHE A 353 21.63 0.42 1.88
C PHE A 353 20.51 0.82 2.84
N GLN A 354 19.37 0.12 2.80
CA GLN A 354 18.20 0.44 3.62
C GLN A 354 18.31 -0.10 5.05
N GLY A 355 19.16 -1.11 5.28
CA GLY A 355 19.32 -1.75 6.58
C GLY A 355 18.10 -2.57 7.00
N ALA A 356 17.36 -3.15 6.04
CA ALA A 356 16.11 -3.85 6.32
C ALA A 356 15.92 -5.10 5.45
N PHE A 357 15.18 -6.08 5.97
CA PHE A 357 14.62 -7.18 5.17
C PHE A 357 13.33 -6.70 4.50
N LYS A 358 13.17 -7.01 3.20
CA LYS A 358 12.01 -6.61 2.40
C LYS A 358 11.47 -7.79 1.61
N GLU A 359 10.14 -7.90 1.53
CA GLU A 359 9.42 -8.98 0.84
C GLU A 359 9.79 -9.08 -0.65
N LEU A 360 10.32 -10.24 -1.06
CA LEU A 360 10.53 -10.61 -2.47
C LEU A 360 9.61 -11.74 -2.94
N VAL A 361 9.19 -12.61 -2.01
CA VAL A 361 8.29 -13.74 -2.29
C VAL A 361 7.17 -13.77 -1.28
N SER A 362 5.99 -14.12 -1.77
CA SER A 362 4.87 -14.58 -0.98
C SER A 362 4.49 -15.97 -1.46
N CYS A 363 4.34 -16.93 -0.54
CA CYS A 363 3.96 -18.32 -0.77
C CYS A 363 2.73 -18.66 0.07
N SER A 364 1.64 -19.08 -0.56
CA SER A 364 0.37 -19.37 0.11
C SER A 364 -0.17 -20.75 -0.23
N ASN A 365 -0.74 -21.42 0.77
CA ASN A 365 -1.64 -22.54 0.56
C ASN A 365 -3.09 -22.05 0.71
N CYS A 366 -3.85 -22.12 -0.37
CA CYS A 366 -5.24 -21.65 -0.43
C CYS A 366 -6.25 -22.77 -0.21
N THR A 367 -5.79 -23.99 0.09
CA THR A 367 -6.60 -25.20 0.19
C THR A 367 -7.60 -25.28 -0.98
N ASP A 368 -8.84 -25.65 -0.73
CA ASP A 368 -9.91 -25.72 -1.73
C ASP A 368 -10.66 -24.39 -1.93
N TYR A 369 -10.23 -23.30 -1.30
CA TYR A 369 -10.97 -22.03 -1.33
C TYR A 369 -11.12 -21.49 -2.76
N GLN A 370 -10.04 -21.48 -3.54
CA GLN A 370 -10.05 -21.01 -4.92
C GLN A 370 -10.74 -22.02 -5.83
N SER A 371 -10.42 -23.31 -5.69
CA SER A 371 -10.94 -24.38 -6.56
C SER A 371 -12.45 -24.57 -6.42
N ARG A 372 -13.05 -24.29 -5.25
CA ARG A 372 -14.52 -24.29 -5.09
C ARG A 372 -15.20 -23.26 -5.97
N ASN A 373 -14.68 -22.04 -5.98
CA ASN A 373 -15.25 -20.94 -6.78
C ASN A 373 -15.09 -21.18 -8.29
N LEU A 374 -14.01 -21.86 -8.66
CA LEU A 374 -13.66 -22.21 -10.04
C LEU A 374 -14.19 -23.59 -10.47
N GLU A 375 -14.82 -24.33 -9.55
CA GLU A 375 -15.33 -25.68 -9.76
C GLU A 375 -14.28 -26.69 -10.28
N ILE A 376 -13.05 -26.63 -9.73
CA ILE A 376 -11.93 -27.54 -10.07
C ILE A 376 -11.92 -28.74 -9.12
N ARG A 377 -12.29 -29.91 -9.65
CA ARG A 377 -12.63 -31.09 -8.84
C ARG A 377 -11.64 -32.23 -9.05
N CYS A 378 -11.61 -33.19 -8.12
CA CYS A 378 -10.78 -34.39 -8.26
C CYS A 378 -11.46 -35.64 -7.68
N GLY A 379 -11.01 -36.82 -8.13
CA GLY A 379 -11.46 -38.13 -7.64
C GLY A 379 -12.56 -38.76 -8.49
N ILE A 380 -12.90 -40.01 -8.17
CA ILE A 380 -13.92 -40.76 -8.93
C ILE A 380 -15.30 -40.34 -8.47
N LYS A 381 -16.13 -39.85 -9.40
CA LYS A 381 -17.54 -39.58 -9.17
C LYS A 381 -18.29 -40.90 -8.91
N LYS A 382 -18.41 -41.33 -7.66
CA LYS A 382 -19.22 -42.50 -7.33
C LYS A 382 -20.70 -42.15 -7.44
N MET A 383 -21.48 -43.05 -8.02
CA MET A 383 -22.93 -42.88 -8.11
C MET A 383 -23.50 -42.85 -6.68
N GLY A 384 -24.00 -41.68 -6.24
CA GLY A 384 -24.53 -41.48 -4.89
C GLY A 384 -23.64 -40.67 -3.95
N ASP A 385 -22.41 -40.31 -4.33
CA ASP A 385 -21.61 -39.35 -3.55
C ASP A 385 -22.31 -37.98 -3.57
N ARG A 386 -22.59 -37.47 -2.37
CA ARG A 386 -23.23 -36.16 -2.17
C ARG A 386 -22.21 -35.01 -2.19
N GLU A 387 -20.93 -35.30 -1.94
CA GLU A 387 -19.87 -34.31 -1.83
C GLU A 387 -18.90 -34.37 -3.00
N LYS A 388 -18.60 -33.20 -3.56
CA LYS A 388 -17.53 -33.03 -4.54
C LYS A 388 -16.22 -32.87 -3.77
N LYS A 389 -15.18 -33.62 -4.16
CA LYS A 389 -13.82 -33.36 -3.69
C LYS A 389 -13.15 -32.35 -4.62
N TYR A 390 -12.54 -31.33 -4.05
CA TYR A 390 -11.85 -30.26 -4.77
C TYR A 390 -10.33 -30.42 -4.65
N VAL A 391 -9.59 -29.95 -5.65
CA VAL A 391 -8.13 -29.86 -5.55
C VAL A 391 -7.73 -28.75 -4.59
N HIS A 392 -6.53 -28.82 -4.03
CA HIS A 392 -5.94 -27.68 -3.32
C HIS A 392 -5.10 -26.82 -4.26
N CYS A 393 -5.30 -25.50 -4.22
CA CYS A 393 -4.55 -24.51 -4.99
C CYS A 393 -3.44 -23.89 -4.12
N LEU A 394 -2.24 -23.79 -4.68
CA LEU A 394 -1.10 -23.14 -4.04
C LEU A 394 -0.43 -22.18 -5.03
N ASN A 395 0.03 -21.04 -4.52
CA ASN A 395 0.76 -20.02 -5.28
C ASN A 395 2.03 -19.62 -4.53
N SER A 396 3.08 -19.28 -5.28
CA SER A 396 4.31 -18.75 -4.71
C SER A 396 5.08 -17.97 -5.76
N THR A 397 5.42 -16.72 -5.45
CA THR A 397 6.38 -15.99 -6.27
C THR A 397 7.71 -16.76 -6.29
N LEU A 398 8.26 -17.06 -7.47
CA LEU A 398 9.68 -17.44 -7.58
C LEU A 398 10.53 -16.18 -7.59
N THR A 399 10.18 -15.23 -8.45
CA THR A 399 10.86 -13.93 -8.52
C THR A 399 9.95 -12.87 -9.12
N ALA A 400 9.72 -11.78 -8.37
CA ALA A 400 9.24 -10.52 -8.92
C ALA A 400 10.47 -9.72 -9.36
N THR A 401 10.67 -9.58 -10.67
CA THR A 401 11.98 -9.25 -11.24
C THR A 401 12.49 -7.89 -10.76
N THR A 402 11.63 -6.87 -10.69
CA THR A 402 12.02 -5.52 -10.29
C THR A 402 12.48 -5.44 -8.83
N ARG A 403 11.80 -6.15 -7.91
CA ARG A 403 12.22 -6.25 -6.50
C ARG A 403 13.50 -7.07 -6.35
N THR A 404 13.61 -8.20 -7.06
CA THR A 404 14.82 -9.02 -7.08
C THR A 404 16.01 -8.26 -7.64
N LEU A 405 15.85 -7.50 -8.73
CA LEU A 405 16.89 -6.62 -9.27
C LEU A 405 17.32 -5.59 -8.24
N SER A 406 16.36 -4.95 -7.57
CA SER A 406 16.67 -3.94 -6.55
C SER A 406 17.55 -4.52 -5.43
N CYS A 407 17.21 -5.72 -4.93
CA CYS A 407 17.99 -6.42 -3.91
C CYS A 407 19.37 -6.87 -4.44
N LEU A 408 19.40 -7.46 -5.63
CA LEU A 408 20.60 -7.98 -6.28
C LEU A 408 21.64 -6.88 -6.50
N LEU A 409 21.22 -5.73 -7.03
CA LEU A 409 22.11 -4.60 -7.27
C LEU A 409 22.74 -4.12 -5.97
N GLU A 410 21.95 -3.92 -4.91
CA GLU A 410 22.48 -3.45 -3.63
C GLU A 410 23.48 -4.44 -3.00
N ASN A 411 23.25 -5.76 -3.13
CA ASN A 411 24.09 -6.80 -2.53
C ASN A 411 25.35 -7.15 -3.34
N HIS A 412 25.38 -6.86 -4.64
CA HIS A 412 26.50 -7.21 -5.53
C HIS A 412 27.28 -6.01 -6.06
N GLN A 413 27.00 -4.81 -5.54
CA GLN A 413 27.73 -3.59 -5.90
C GLN A 413 29.22 -3.60 -5.46
N THR A 414 30.00 -2.82 -6.18
CA THR A 414 31.42 -2.52 -6.00
C THR A 414 31.63 -1.01 -6.20
N PRO A 415 32.79 -0.44 -5.85
CA PRO A 415 33.04 0.98 -6.10
C PRO A 415 32.95 1.37 -7.59
N GLU A 416 33.21 0.44 -8.51
CA GLU A 416 33.29 0.68 -9.96
C GLU A 416 32.06 0.18 -10.76
N GLY A 417 31.18 -0.60 -10.15
CA GLY A 417 30.05 -1.22 -10.85
C GLY A 417 29.32 -2.27 -10.03
N VAL A 418 28.64 -3.21 -10.68
CA VAL A 418 27.92 -4.31 -10.04
C VAL A 418 28.36 -5.65 -10.64
N ARG A 419 28.64 -6.64 -9.78
CA ARG A 419 28.90 -8.02 -10.21
C ARG A 419 27.60 -8.73 -10.59
N VAL A 420 27.62 -9.47 -11.68
CA VAL A 420 26.50 -10.31 -12.11
C VAL A 420 26.59 -11.65 -11.36
N PRO A 421 25.53 -12.09 -10.65
CA PRO A 421 25.52 -13.40 -10.02
C PRO A 421 25.77 -14.53 -11.02
N GLU A 422 26.54 -15.54 -10.62
CA GLU A 422 26.97 -16.65 -11.48
C GLU A 422 25.82 -17.31 -12.28
N PRO A 423 24.63 -17.59 -11.71
CA PRO A 423 23.55 -18.20 -12.47
C PRO A 423 22.96 -17.32 -13.58
N LEU A 424 23.18 -15.99 -13.53
CA LEU A 424 22.69 -15.05 -14.53
C LEU A 424 23.67 -14.83 -15.68
N ILE A 425 24.97 -15.11 -15.49
CA ILE A 425 26.02 -14.92 -16.51
C ILE A 425 25.67 -15.58 -17.86
N PRO A 426 25.15 -16.82 -17.93
CA PRO A 426 24.78 -17.45 -19.20
C PRO A 426 23.66 -16.71 -19.96
N TYR A 427 22.88 -15.87 -19.26
CA TYR A 427 21.79 -15.08 -19.82
C TYR A 427 22.17 -13.60 -20.04
N MET A 428 23.42 -13.24 -19.75
CA MET A 428 23.99 -11.89 -19.87
C MET A 428 25.12 -11.84 -20.90
N ASP A 429 25.08 -12.72 -21.92
CA ASP A 429 26.13 -12.89 -22.93
C ASP A 429 27.53 -13.15 -22.35
N GLY A 430 27.59 -13.85 -21.22
CA GLY A 430 28.84 -14.16 -20.53
C GLY A 430 29.42 -13.00 -19.71
N ARG A 431 28.73 -11.85 -19.60
CA ARG A 431 29.16 -10.74 -18.73
C ARG A 431 29.02 -11.12 -17.25
N ASP A 432 30.10 -10.94 -16.51
CA ASP A 432 30.19 -11.14 -15.06
C ASP A 432 30.25 -9.82 -14.27
N PHE A 433 30.42 -8.69 -14.96
CA PHE A 433 30.54 -7.36 -14.37
C PHE A 433 29.86 -6.28 -15.21
N LEU A 434 29.19 -5.34 -14.52
CA LEU A 434 28.50 -4.19 -15.13
C LEU A 434 29.15 -2.90 -14.59
N PRO A 435 29.98 -2.20 -15.38
CA PRO A 435 30.63 -0.98 -14.94
C PRO A 435 29.65 0.20 -14.86
N PHE A 436 29.92 1.16 -13.99
CA PHE A 436 29.19 2.43 -14.00
C PHE A 436 29.49 3.23 -15.28
N VAL A 437 28.44 3.67 -15.96
CA VAL A 437 28.51 4.44 -17.21
C VAL A 437 27.98 5.87 -17.04
N ARG A 438 27.35 6.17 -15.90
CA ARG A 438 26.94 7.52 -15.51
C ARG A 438 27.51 7.84 -14.13
N GLU A 439 28.00 9.07 -13.99
CA GLU A 439 28.19 9.66 -12.68
C GLU A 439 26.82 9.95 -12.06
N LEU A 440 26.72 9.78 -10.75
CA LEU A 440 25.57 10.35 -10.04
C LEU A 440 25.61 11.84 -10.32
N LYS A 441 24.51 12.37 -10.85
CA LYS A 441 24.29 13.81 -10.83
C LYS A 441 24.51 14.21 -9.37
N GLN A 442 25.56 15.01 -9.07
CA GLN A 442 25.74 15.60 -7.73
C GLN A 442 24.39 16.10 -7.26
N PRO A 443 24.04 15.92 -5.97
CA PRO A 443 22.68 16.13 -5.47
C PRO A 443 22.12 17.41 -6.07
N LYS A 444 21.22 17.25 -7.05
CA LYS A 444 20.45 18.38 -7.55
C LYS A 444 19.67 18.87 -6.34
N LEU A 445 19.87 20.13 -5.97
CA LEU A 445 19.01 20.78 -5.00
C LEU A 445 17.55 20.51 -5.36
N GLY A 446 16.79 20.12 -4.34
CA GLY A 446 15.36 19.89 -4.43
C GLY A 446 14.98 18.47 -4.79
N ALA A 447 14.44 17.73 -3.83
CA ALA A 447 13.64 16.58 -4.16
C ALA A 447 12.62 16.22 -3.07
N VAL A 448 11.43 16.84 -3.25
CA VAL A 448 10.08 16.54 -2.72
C VAL A 448 9.90 16.53 -1.19
N GLY A 449 8.97 17.39 -0.76
CA GLY A 449 8.78 17.95 0.59
C GLY A 449 8.74 19.49 0.50
N ASN A 450 8.33 20.19 1.57
CA ASN A 450 8.28 21.66 1.58
C ASN A 450 9.67 22.33 1.52
N GLY A 451 10.74 21.60 1.83
CA GLY A 451 12.13 22.08 1.76
C GLY A 451 12.79 22.44 3.10
N LYS A 452 12.16 22.18 4.26
CA LYS A 452 12.68 22.53 5.60
C LYS A 452 14.12 22.11 5.87
N SER A 453 14.40 20.81 5.91
CA SER A 453 15.71 20.24 6.23
C SER A 453 16.78 20.70 5.23
N SER A 454 16.40 20.87 3.97
CA SER A 454 17.27 21.37 2.90
C SER A 454 17.61 22.86 3.08
N THR A 455 16.63 23.69 3.45
CA THR A 455 16.84 25.11 3.78
C THR A 455 17.79 25.24 4.95
N LEU A 456 17.65 24.37 5.96
CA LEU A 456 18.53 24.39 7.13
C LEU A 456 19.95 23.99 6.86
N ASN A 457 20.13 22.88 6.16
CA ASN A 457 21.46 22.44 5.71
C ASN A 457 22.14 23.54 4.89
N SER A 458 21.36 24.31 4.11
CA SER A 458 21.86 25.45 3.33
C SER A 458 22.30 26.62 4.20
N ILE A 459 21.54 26.98 5.25
CA ILE A 459 21.91 28.06 6.19
C ILE A 459 23.25 27.76 6.88
N ILE A 460 23.46 26.51 7.32
CA ILE A 460 24.66 26.12 8.07
C ILE A 460 25.80 25.59 7.16
N GLN A 461 25.51 25.38 5.87
CA GLN A 461 26.43 24.77 4.89
C GLN A 461 26.96 23.39 5.33
N GLU A 462 26.12 22.58 5.99
CA GLU A 462 26.42 21.23 6.49
C GLU A 462 25.21 20.30 6.25
N PRO A 463 25.40 19.04 5.83
CA PRO A 463 24.30 18.09 5.63
C PRO A 463 23.89 17.42 6.96
N LEU A 464 23.46 18.22 7.93
CA LEU A 464 23.20 17.75 9.30
C LEU A 464 21.78 17.19 9.47
N PHE A 465 20.80 17.81 8.83
CA PHE A 465 19.41 17.36 8.82
C PHE A 465 19.19 16.40 7.67
N GLN A 466 18.40 15.35 7.90
CA GLN A 466 18.15 14.35 6.86
C GLN A 466 17.30 14.98 5.75
N SER A 467 17.95 15.34 4.64
CA SER A 467 17.29 15.82 3.44
C SER A 467 17.31 14.69 2.41
N GLY A 468 16.14 14.33 1.87
CA GLY A 468 16.03 13.19 0.99
C GLY A 468 14.84 13.28 0.06
N ARG A 469 14.94 12.48 -0.99
CA ARG A 469 13.94 12.20 -2.01
C ARG A 469 12.77 11.44 -1.35
N SER A 470 11.67 12.10 -0.97
CA SER A 470 10.53 11.43 -0.28
C SER A 470 9.19 12.14 -0.52
N VAL A 471 8.07 11.41 -0.47
CA VAL A 471 6.71 11.99 -0.49
C VAL A 471 6.17 12.20 0.94
N GLY A 472 6.72 11.50 1.94
CA GLY A 472 6.47 11.70 3.38
C GLY A 472 7.55 12.57 4.06
N ALA A 473 7.34 12.95 5.32
CA ALA A 473 8.32 13.73 6.05
C ALA A 473 9.61 12.91 6.26
N VAL A 474 10.73 13.40 5.74
CA VAL A 474 12.03 12.74 5.94
C VAL A 474 12.46 12.81 7.40
N THR A 475 12.05 13.89 8.09
CA THR A 475 12.29 14.14 9.51
C THR A 475 11.26 13.39 10.36
N GLN A 476 11.69 12.29 10.99
CA GLN A 476 10.87 11.47 11.90
C GLN A 476 11.07 11.84 13.39
N HIS A 477 12.08 12.65 13.70
CA HIS A 477 12.40 13.15 15.03
C HIS A 477 12.83 14.61 14.97
N ILE A 478 12.63 15.37 16.05
CA ILE A 478 13.12 16.76 16.11
C ILE A 478 14.65 16.75 16.12
N GLY A 479 15.24 17.23 15.03
CA GLY A 479 16.67 17.45 14.94
C GLY A 479 16.98 18.88 15.38
N SER A 480 17.92 19.07 16.31
CA SER A 480 18.33 20.41 16.71
C SER A 480 19.84 20.52 16.81
N CYS A 481 20.39 21.66 16.39
CA CYS A 481 21.82 21.91 16.52
C CYS A 481 22.11 23.41 16.73
N VAL A 482 23.19 23.68 17.46
CA VAL A 482 23.77 25.02 17.51
C VAL A 482 24.91 25.09 16.49
N ARG A 483 24.79 25.99 15.52
CA ARG A 483 25.77 26.21 14.43
C ARG A 483 25.86 27.69 14.12
N ASN A 484 26.93 28.08 13.43
CA ASN A 484 26.99 29.42 12.86
C ASN A 484 26.10 29.48 11.61
N TRP A 485 25.37 30.57 11.45
CA TRP A 485 24.71 30.93 10.19
C TRP A 485 25.80 31.28 9.18
N ARG A 486 25.97 30.42 8.17
CA ARG A 486 27.06 30.48 7.20
C ARG A 486 26.61 30.90 5.81
N LEU A 487 25.30 30.90 5.52
CA LEU A 487 24.76 31.42 4.27
C LEU A 487 23.59 32.39 4.53
N PRO A 488 23.81 33.70 4.42
CA PRO A 488 25.12 34.34 4.21
C PRO A 488 26.10 34.19 5.37
N GLU A 489 27.37 34.40 5.11
CA GLU A 489 28.40 34.29 6.14
C GLU A 489 28.36 35.49 7.09
N VAL A 490 27.58 35.35 8.16
CA VAL A 490 27.33 36.44 9.14
C VAL A 490 27.95 36.17 10.51
N GLY A 491 28.58 35.00 10.70
CA GLY A 491 29.27 34.63 11.95
C GLY A 491 28.37 34.49 13.18
N ARG A 492 27.04 34.56 13.00
CA ARG A 492 26.03 34.50 14.06
C ARG A 492 25.78 33.05 14.47
N SER A 493 25.98 32.72 15.75
CA SER A 493 25.58 31.42 16.29
C SER A 493 24.05 31.35 16.41
N VAL A 494 23.45 30.31 15.86
CA VAL A 494 22.00 30.06 15.86
C VAL A 494 21.69 28.66 16.35
N HIS A 495 20.62 28.54 17.13
CA HIS A 495 20.02 27.25 17.48
C HIS A 495 18.93 26.97 16.46
N ILE A 496 19.18 26.00 15.60
CA ILE A 496 18.29 25.61 14.51
C ILE A 496 17.59 24.31 14.90
N VAL A 497 16.30 24.23 14.62
CA VAL A 497 15.42 23.12 15.01
C VAL A 497 14.62 22.64 13.80
N ASP A 498 14.96 21.49 13.24
CA ASP A 498 14.13 20.86 12.20
C ASP A 498 13.01 20.05 12.87
N THR A 499 11.76 20.43 12.62
CA THR A 499 10.61 19.71 13.17
C THR A 499 10.07 18.68 12.17
N PRO A 500 9.52 17.54 12.65
CA PRO A 500 8.81 16.59 11.80
C PRO A 500 7.71 17.26 10.98
N GLY A 501 7.44 16.72 9.79
CA GLY A 501 6.21 17.08 9.09
C GLY A 501 5.01 16.61 9.91
N MET A 502 4.02 17.48 10.07
CA MET A 502 2.72 17.08 10.60
C MET A 502 1.87 16.59 9.44
N CYS A 503 1.07 15.56 9.72
CA CYS A 503 -0.07 15.09 8.92
C CYS A 503 0.18 13.92 7.94
N GLU A 504 0.81 12.86 8.47
CA GLU A 504 0.80 11.52 7.87
C GLU A 504 -0.40 10.67 8.32
N SER A 505 -0.92 10.88 9.56
CA SER A 505 -2.16 10.28 10.12
C SER A 505 -2.53 10.94 11.46
N THR A 506 -3.80 10.86 11.90
CA THR A 506 -4.26 11.41 13.18
C THR A 506 -3.52 10.87 14.42
N TYR A 507 -3.00 9.64 14.36
CA TYR A 507 -2.23 9.04 15.45
C TYR A 507 -0.78 9.57 15.49
N LYS A 508 -0.08 9.56 14.34
CA LYS A 508 1.27 10.12 14.22
C LYS A 508 1.32 11.62 14.51
N ASP A 509 0.25 12.35 14.20
CA ASP A 509 0.18 13.79 14.48
C ASP A 509 0.11 14.09 15.97
N VAL A 510 -0.59 13.25 16.74
CA VAL A 510 -0.63 13.37 18.20
C VAL A 510 0.76 13.09 18.79
N GLU A 511 1.46 12.07 18.31
CA GLU A 511 2.83 11.77 18.72
C GLU A 511 3.82 12.89 18.35
N ASN A 512 3.75 13.40 17.12
CA ASN A 512 4.59 14.50 16.67
C ASN A 512 4.31 15.78 17.46
N VAL A 513 3.05 16.07 17.81
CA VAL A 513 2.67 17.18 18.69
C VAL A 513 3.25 16.97 20.09
N HIS A 514 3.18 15.75 20.64
CA HIS A 514 3.82 15.43 21.92
C HIS A 514 5.33 15.65 21.87
N LEU A 515 6.02 15.19 20.81
CA LEU A 515 7.46 15.39 20.62
C LEU A 515 7.83 16.88 20.54
N MET A 516 7.06 17.67 19.78
CA MET A 516 7.26 19.12 19.72
C MET A 516 7.08 19.77 21.08
N VAL A 517 6.03 19.40 21.82
CA VAL A 517 5.79 19.94 23.16
C VAL A 517 6.94 19.59 24.11
N GLU A 518 7.40 18.34 24.16
CA GLU A 518 8.55 17.94 24.97
C GLU A 518 9.82 18.68 24.58
N PHE A 519 10.11 18.80 23.28
CA PHE A 519 11.28 19.52 22.80
C PHE A 519 11.21 21.01 23.17
N PHE A 520 10.06 21.65 22.98
CA PHE A 520 9.89 23.05 23.33
C PHE A 520 10.06 23.31 24.84
N LYS A 521 9.78 22.35 25.73
CA LYS A 521 10.13 22.46 27.17
C LYS A 521 11.63 22.60 27.41
N THR A 522 12.47 22.05 26.52
CA THR A 522 13.93 22.14 26.62
C THR A 522 14.48 23.50 26.16
N LEU A 523 13.68 24.30 25.45
CA LEU A 523 14.08 25.63 24.96
C LEU A 523 13.96 26.70 26.05
N SER A 524 14.82 26.62 27.06
CA SER A 524 14.87 27.53 28.22
C SER A 524 15.01 29.03 27.89
N HIS A 525 15.43 29.36 26.66
CA HIS A 525 15.67 30.72 26.21
C HIS A 525 14.61 31.26 25.25
N GLY A 526 13.57 30.51 24.88
CA GLY A 526 12.53 30.94 23.94
C GLY A 526 12.97 30.95 22.46
N VAL A 527 12.02 31.18 21.56
CA VAL A 527 12.21 31.10 20.09
C VAL A 527 12.30 32.50 19.49
N SER A 528 13.32 32.76 18.66
CA SER A 528 13.50 34.06 18.01
C SER A 528 12.56 34.27 16.82
N ALA A 529 12.46 33.27 15.95
CA ALA A 529 11.63 33.26 14.76
C ALA A 529 11.19 31.83 14.44
N PHE A 530 10.04 31.69 13.79
CA PHE A 530 9.49 30.47 13.21
C PHE A 530 9.48 30.62 11.69
N VAL A 531 9.93 29.60 10.97
CA VAL A 531 9.99 29.62 9.50
C VAL A 531 8.92 28.67 8.94
N LEU A 532 7.89 29.23 8.33
CA LEU A 532 6.85 28.46 7.64
C LEU A 532 7.26 28.23 6.20
N VAL A 533 7.55 26.98 5.84
CA VAL A 533 8.06 26.65 4.51
C VAL A 533 6.95 26.04 3.64
N PHE A 534 6.74 26.63 2.47
CA PHE A 534 5.79 26.24 1.43
C PHE A 534 6.53 25.93 0.12
N ASN A 535 6.04 24.95 -0.64
CA ASN A 535 6.56 24.68 -1.98
C ASN A 535 5.78 25.53 -3.01
N ILE A 536 6.47 26.30 -3.86
CA ILE A 536 5.80 27.18 -4.84
C ILE A 536 4.96 26.42 -5.88
N HIS A 537 5.26 25.14 -6.12
CA HIS A 537 4.47 24.30 -7.02
C HIS A 537 3.23 23.69 -6.35
N ASN A 538 3.09 23.85 -5.02
CA ASN A 538 1.94 23.41 -4.24
C ASN A 538 1.57 24.46 -3.18
N THR A 539 1.09 25.63 -3.62
CA THR A 539 0.77 26.75 -2.74
C THR A 539 -0.65 26.71 -2.18
N ARG A 540 -1.55 25.85 -2.69
CA ARG A 540 -2.98 25.90 -2.40
C ARG A 540 -3.25 25.82 -0.88
N LEU A 541 -3.73 26.92 -0.32
CA LEU A 541 -4.23 26.99 1.05
C LEU A 541 -5.62 26.34 1.10
N ASP A 542 -5.66 25.06 1.41
CA ASP A 542 -6.87 24.30 1.61
C ASP A 542 -7.32 24.28 3.10
N GLU A 543 -8.48 23.71 3.35
CA GLU A 543 -9.04 23.59 4.71
C GLU A 543 -8.13 22.79 5.65
N TYR A 544 -7.27 21.94 5.09
CA TYR A 544 -6.27 21.18 5.82
C TYR A 544 -5.10 22.06 6.29
N SER A 545 -4.51 22.87 5.41
CA SER A 545 -3.46 23.85 5.74
C SER A 545 -3.94 24.84 6.80
N LYS A 546 -5.21 25.25 6.68
CA LYS A 546 -5.92 26.06 7.67
C LYS A 546 -5.96 25.39 9.04
N ASN A 547 -6.35 24.11 9.10
CA ASN A 547 -6.49 23.39 10.36
C ASN A 547 -5.15 23.16 11.06
N MET A 548 -4.09 22.89 10.31
CA MET A 548 -2.73 22.76 10.86
C MET A 548 -2.24 24.09 11.46
N LEU A 549 -2.35 25.19 10.71
CA LEU A 549 -1.94 26.51 11.22
C LEU A 549 -2.79 26.95 12.43
N ARG A 550 -4.07 26.56 12.47
CA ARG A 550 -4.94 26.72 13.67
C ARG A 550 -4.46 25.89 14.86
N LEU A 551 -3.94 24.69 14.64
CA LEU A 551 -3.35 23.89 15.70
C LEU A 551 -2.13 24.59 16.30
N PHE A 552 -1.22 25.10 15.45
CA PHE A 552 -0.05 25.87 15.93
C PHE A 552 -0.45 27.14 16.68
N GLU A 553 -1.39 27.92 16.15
CA GLU A 553 -1.89 29.12 16.83
C GLU A 553 -2.59 28.79 18.17
N ARG A 554 -3.30 27.66 18.26
CA ARG A 554 -3.91 27.23 19.53
C ARG A 554 -2.87 26.77 20.55
N LEU A 555 -1.84 26.03 20.11
CA LEU A 555 -0.79 25.53 20.99
C LEU A 555 0.15 26.63 21.47
N LEU A 556 0.49 27.57 20.59
CA LEU A 556 1.49 28.62 20.83
C LEU A 556 0.82 29.96 21.20
N GLY A 557 -0.47 30.12 20.95
CA GLY A 557 -1.21 31.36 21.14
C GLY A 557 -1.02 32.35 19.98
N PRO A 558 -1.88 33.38 19.87
CA PRO A 558 -1.92 34.29 18.72
C PRO A 558 -0.66 35.16 18.57
N ASN A 559 0.13 35.32 19.63
CA ASN A 559 1.42 36.03 19.55
C ASN A 559 2.48 35.23 18.77
N PHE A 560 2.28 33.94 18.50
CA PHE A 560 3.13 33.11 17.64
C PHE A 560 3.45 33.80 16.32
N TRP A 561 2.41 34.36 15.69
CA TRP A 561 2.55 35.02 14.40
C TRP A 561 3.56 36.16 14.41
N LYS A 562 3.91 36.74 15.57
CA LYS A 562 4.85 37.90 15.66
C LYS A 562 6.27 37.51 15.34
N HIS A 563 6.50 36.21 15.35
CA HIS A 563 7.78 35.58 15.17
C HIS A 563 7.84 34.80 13.85
N VAL A 564 6.82 34.88 12.98
CA VAL A 564 6.74 34.06 11.76
C VAL A 564 7.40 34.75 10.56
N VAL A 565 8.20 33.98 9.81
CA VAL A 565 8.66 34.26 8.44
C VAL A 565 8.07 33.19 7.52
N ILE A 566 7.49 33.59 6.38
CA ILE A 566 6.94 32.68 5.38
C ILE A 566 7.95 32.53 4.24
N VAL A 567 8.27 31.30 3.88
CA VAL A 567 9.27 30.94 2.89
C VAL A 567 8.67 30.09 1.79
N PHE A 568 8.79 30.54 0.55
CA PHE A 568 8.45 29.76 -0.64
C PHE A 568 9.71 29.18 -1.26
N THR A 569 9.82 27.86 -1.32
CA THR A 569 10.95 27.14 -1.96
C THR A 569 10.62 26.81 -3.42
N HIS A 570 11.63 26.32 -4.17
CA HIS A 570 11.51 25.98 -5.59
C HIS A 570 11.27 27.18 -6.52
N VAL A 571 11.69 28.39 -6.12
CA VAL A 571 11.43 29.61 -6.91
C VAL A 571 12.58 29.86 -7.88
N ASP A 572 12.29 29.71 -9.16
CA ASP A 572 13.25 30.04 -10.21
C ASP A 572 13.37 31.55 -10.42
N GLU A 573 14.56 31.99 -10.83
CA GLU A 573 14.91 33.40 -11.04
C GLU A 573 13.96 34.11 -12.02
N GLU A 574 13.54 33.40 -13.06
CA GLU A 574 12.58 33.91 -14.06
C GLU A 574 11.16 34.08 -13.50
N GLN A 575 10.81 33.31 -12.47
CA GLN A 575 9.50 33.37 -11.83
C GLN A 575 9.43 34.50 -10.81
N ARG A 576 10.57 34.89 -10.22
CA ARG A 576 10.62 35.81 -9.08
C ARG A 576 9.87 37.11 -9.29
N GLY A 577 10.16 37.84 -10.37
CA GLY A 577 9.53 39.14 -10.62
C GLY A 577 8.01 39.04 -10.79
N TYR A 578 7.52 37.95 -11.37
CA TYR A 578 6.09 37.67 -11.46
C TYR A 578 5.50 37.36 -10.08
N LEU A 579 6.16 36.51 -9.30
CA LEU A 579 5.70 36.13 -7.96
C LEU A 579 5.67 37.34 -7.02
N GLU A 580 6.70 38.19 -6.99
CA GLU A 580 6.70 39.41 -6.14
C GLU A 580 5.52 40.34 -6.43
N GLN A 581 5.07 40.41 -7.70
CA GLN A 581 3.95 41.24 -8.12
C GLN A 581 2.57 40.56 -7.96
N ASN A 582 2.54 39.23 -8.00
CA ASN A 582 1.31 38.44 -8.10
C ASN A 582 1.19 37.37 -6.99
N ILE A 583 1.98 37.46 -5.91
CA ILE A 583 2.01 36.45 -4.85
C ILE A 583 0.63 36.25 -4.23
N ASP A 584 -0.13 37.33 -4.15
CA ASP A 584 -1.51 37.30 -3.71
C ASP A 584 -2.38 36.45 -4.67
N ALA A 585 -2.17 36.49 -5.98
CA ALA A 585 -2.98 35.73 -6.93
C ALA A 585 -2.70 34.20 -6.97
N LEU A 586 -1.67 33.68 -6.28
CA LEU A 586 -1.14 32.31 -6.48
C LEU A 586 -1.97 31.16 -5.90
N THR A 587 -3.03 31.43 -5.13
CA THR A 587 -3.82 30.36 -4.49
C THR A 587 -5.32 30.44 -4.66
N ASP A 588 -5.86 31.64 -4.85
CA ASP A 588 -7.25 31.89 -5.19
C ASP A 588 -7.30 33.14 -6.09
N PRO A 589 -7.81 33.04 -7.33
CA PRO A 589 -7.90 34.17 -8.25
C PRO A 589 -8.72 35.36 -7.72
N ALA A 590 -9.55 35.18 -6.68
CA ALA A 590 -10.42 36.22 -6.15
C ALA A 590 -9.79 37.07 -5.03
N GLU A 591 -8.85 36.53 -4.22
CA GLU A 591 -8.53 37.18 -2.93
C GLU A 591 -7.04 37.35 -2.55
N GLY A 592 -6.13 36.38 -2.66
CA GLY A 592 -4.78 36.56 -2.08
C GLY A 592 -4.22 35.39 -1.24
N PHE A 593 -3.00 34.88 -1.43
CA PHE A 593 -2.36 33.96 -0.44
C PHE A 593 -2.24 34.62 0.95
N VAL A 594 -1.65 35.82 0.99
CA VAL A 594 -1.45 36.58 2.23
C VAL A 594 -2.79 37.01 2.81
N ARG A 595 -3.71 37.45 1.95
CA ARG A 595 -5.03 37.92 2.38
C ARG A 595 -5.85 36.79 2.99
N VAL A 596 -5.80 35.60 2.42
CA VAL A 596 -6.48 34.40 2.94
C VAL A 596 -5.91 34.02 4.32
N LEU A 597 -4.58 34.02 4.50
CA LEU A 597 -3.98 33.80 5.83
C LEU A 597 -4.39 34.89 6.82
N GLY A 598 -4.36 36.16 6.39
CA GLY A 598 -4.79 37.31 7.16
C GLY A 598 -6.24 37.19 7.65
N GLN A 599 -7.15 36.72 6.78
CA GLN A 599 -8.55 36.49 7.12
C GLN A 599 -8.75 35.27 8.04
N TRP A 600 -8.03 34.17 7.80
CA TRP A 600 -8.20 32.95 8.57
C TRP A 600 -7.77 33.09 10.03
N PHE A 601 -6.73 33.89 10.27
CA PHE A 601 -6.05 34.03 11.56
C PHE A 601 -6.14 35.44 12.16
N ASN A 602 -6.84 36.37 11.49
CA ASN A 602 -6.97 37.77 11.90
C ASN A 602 -5.60 38.40 12.25
N LEU A 603 -4.64 38.26 11.32
CA LEU A 603 -3.24 38.60 11.58
C LEU A 603 -3.09 40.12 11.81
N PRO A 604 -2.46 40.54 12.93
CA PRO A 604 -2.31 41.95 13.26
C PRO A 604 -1.24 42.67 12.39
N TYR A 605 -0.42 41.92 11.65
CA TYR A 605 0.51 42.40 10.62
C TYR A 605 0.76 41.26 9.62
N GLN A 606 1.28 41.61 8.45
CA GLN A 606 1.69 40.66 7.43
C GLN A 606 3.08 40.09 7.76
N PRO A 607 3.24 38.76 7.92
CA PRO A 607 4.55 38.15 8.07
C PRO A 607 5.44 38.41 6.84
N PRO A 608 6.77 38.57 7.01
CA PRO A 608 7.68 38.68 5.88
C PRO A 608 7.58 37.45 4.96
N LEU A 609 7.61 37.70 3.65
CA LEU A 609 7.65 36.68 2.61
C LEU A 609 9.04 36.61 2.01
N VAL A 610 9.57 35.40 1.87
CA VAL A 610 10.90 35.15 1.28
C VAL A 610 10.79 34.07 0.22
N PHE A 611 11.46 34.26 -0.92
CA PHE A 611 11.51 33.30 -2.01
C PHE A 611 12.91 32.66 -2.07
N LEU A 612 12.95 31.34 -1.99
CA LEU A 612 14.19 30.56 -2.06
C LEU A 612 14.31 29.80 -3.37
N SER A 613 15.49 29.94 -3.97
CA SER A 613 15.88 29.14 -5.12
C SER A 613 16.36 27.76 -4.72
N ASN A 614 16.08 26.80 -5.60
CA ASN A 614 16.69 25.47 -5.55
C ASN A 614 17.93 25.39 -6.46
N LYS A 615 18.52 26.51 -6.87
CA LYS A 615 19.82 26.51 -7.54
C LYS A 615 20.95 26.39 -6.52
N ASP A 616 22.06 25.72 -6.90
CA ASP A 616 23.22 25.56 -6.03
C ASP A 616 23.83 26.93 -5.68
N THR A 617 23.85 27.24 -4.39
CA THR A 617 24.34 28.52 -3.86
C THR A 617 25.82 28.72 -4.11
N ARG A 618 26.59 27.67 -4.40
CA ARG A 618 28.00 27.79 -4.83
C ARG A 618 28.12 28.43 -6.21
N TYR A 619 27.15 28.23 -7.09
CA TYR A 619 27.23 28.63 -8.50
C TYR A 619 26.18 29.66 -8.92
N SER A 620 25.19 29.94 -8.06
CA SER A 620 24.10 30.87 -8.34
C SER A 620 24.15 32.06 -7.39
N GLN A 621 24.45 33.25 -7.93
CA GLN A 621 24.36 34.50 -7.19
C GLN A 621 22.92 34.74 -6.70
N TYR A 622 21.94 34.52 -7.58
CA TYR A 622 20.52 34.54 -7.26
C TYR A 622 20.15 33.72 -6.02
N ALA A 623 20.62 32.47 -5.94
CA ALA A 623 20.36 31.63 -4.77
C ALA A 623 21.00 32.20 -3.50
N ARG A 624 22.19 32.79 -3.57
CA ARG A 624 22.81 33.44 -2.41
C ARG A 624 22.02 34.66 -1.95
N ASP A 625 21.54 35.47 -2.89
CA ASP A 625 20.73 36.66 -2.62
C ASP A 625 19.40 36.26 -1.94
N CYS A 626 18.76 35.18 -2.39
CA CYS A 626 17.59 34.61 -1.69
C CYS A 626 17.86 34.24 -0.22
N PHE A 627 19.03 33.70 0.11
CA PHE A 627 19.39 33.37 1.50
C PHE A 627 19.81 34.61 2.32
N MET A 628 20.35 35.66 1.68
CA MET A 628 20.52 36.97 2.32
C MET A 628 19.17 37.52 2.78
N GLU A 629 18.17 37.49 1.90
CA GLU A 629 16.81 37.96 2.21
C GLU A 629 16.16 37.16 3.34
N LEU A 630 16.38 35.84 3.37
CA LEU A 630 15.93 35.01 4.50
C LEU A 630 16.53 35.48 5.82
N TYR A 631 17.83 35.75 5.84
CA TYR A 631 18.51 36.25 7.02
C TYR A 631 17.96 37.62 7.46
N GLU A 632 17.79 38.55 6.52
CA GLU A 632 17.24 39.89 6.80
C GLU A 632 15.80 39.83 7.33
N ALA A 633 14.97 38.95 6.77
CA ALA A 633 13.61 38.72 7.25
C ALA A 633 13.58 38.19 8.70
N VAL A 634 14.45 37.24 9.03
CA VAL A 634 14.57 36.72 10.40
C VAL A 634 15.03 37.81 11.38
N VAL A 635 16.02 38.62 10.99
CA VAL A 635 16.49 39.76 11.82
C VAL A 635 15.38 40.79 12.02
N SER A 636 14.64 41.13 10.96
CA SER A 636 13.52 42.08 11.01
C SER A 636 12.44 41.62 11.99
N VAL A 637 12.09 40.34 11.98
CA VAL A 637 11.14 39.74 12.94
C VAL A 637 11.63 39.84 14.37
N GLU A 638 12.91 39.52 14.63
CA GLU A 638 13.51 39.64 15.96
C GLU A 638 13.49 41.08 16.48
N GLU A 639 13.82 42.05 15.62
CA GLU A 639 13.83 43.46 15.97
C GLU A 639 12.42 44.03 16.19
N GLY A 640 11.45 43.63 15.36
CA GLY A 640 10.04 43.95 15.52
C GLY A 640 9.45 43.45 16.85
N ALA A 641 9.93 42.29 17.32
CA ALA A 641 9.65 41.77 18.65
C ALA A 641 10.46 42.44 19.78
N ARG A 642 11.22 43.52 19.49
CA ARG A 642 12.16 44.18 20.43
C ARG A 642 13.20 43.23 21.03
N ARG A 643 13.61 42.22 20.26
CA ARG A 643 14.47 41.10 20.69
C ARG A 643 13.88 40.28 21.85
N ALA A 644 12.61 40.47 22.18
CA ALA A 644 11.89 39.56 23.05
C ALA A 644 11.75 38.25 22.30
N LYS A 645 12.19 37.16 22.92
CA LYS A 645 12.00 35.83 22.35
C LYS A 645 10.59 35.37 22.65
N PHE A 646 10.00 34.67 21.70
CA PHE A 646 8.72 34.03 21.88
C PHE A 646 8.79 33.01 23.02
N THR A 647 7.92 33.18 24.01
CA THR A 647 7.68 32.23 25.09
C THR A 647 6.17 32.06 25.24
N CYS A 648 5.64 30.86 24.97
CA CYS A 648 4.20 30.62 25.13
C CYS A 648 3.83 30.52 26.62
N THR A 649 2.69 31.09 27.00
CA THR A 649 2.05 30.91 28.32
C THR A 649 1.82 29.44 28.65
N PHE A 650 1.53 28.59 27.64
CA PHE A 650 1.47 27.14 27.79
C PHE A 650 2.78 26.54 28.34
N PHE A 651 3.95 26.96 27.84
CA PHE A 651 5.24 26.49 28.36
C PHE A 651 5.53 26.96 29.77
N GLN A 652 5.11 28.18 30.12
CA GLN A 652 5.26 28.72 31.46
C GLN A 652 4.32 28.00 32.46
N GLU A 653 3.08 27.71 32.08
CA GLU A 653 2.11 26.97 32.91
C GLU A 653 2.47 25.49 33.07
N VAL A 654 3.02 24.86 32.02
CA VAL A 654 3.57 23.50 32.06
C VAL A 654 4.78 23.45 32.99
N ASN A 655 5.72 24.40 32.90
CA ASN A 655 6.90 24.44 33.79
C ASN A 655 6.56 24.80 35.24
N ASN A 656 5.43 25.47 35.49
CA ASN A 656 4.93 25.77 36.84
C ASN A 656 4.17 24.59 37.49
N ARG A 657 3.91 23.51 36.76
CA ARG A 657 3.31 22.26 37.28
C ARG A 657 4.39 21.21 37.49
N ILE A 658 4.28 20.40 38.53
CA ILE A 658 5.31 19.40 38.89
C ILE A 658 4.74 17.98 38.74
N GLY A 659 5.47 17.09 38.06
CA GLY A 659 5.18 15.65 37.99
C GLY A 659 3.86 15.32 37.29
N VAL A 660 3.04 14.42 37.87
CA VAL A 660 1.79 13.91 37.27
C VAL A 660 0.79 15.02 36.90
N ALA A 661 0.80 16.16 37.59
CA ALA A 661 -0.05 17.31 37.28
C ALA A 661 0.37 18.05 35.99
N GLN A 662 1.66 17.96 35.64
CA GLN A 662 2.24 18.50 34.42
C GLN A 662 1.85 17.62 33.21
N ASP A 663 2.02 16.30 33.34
CA ASP A 663 1.68 15.33 32.29
C ASP A 663 0.18 15.33 31.98
N ASN A 664 -0.67 15.37 33.01
CA ASN A 664 -2.11 15.47 32.83
C ASN A 664 -2.54 16.77 32.16
N TYR A 665 -1.88 17.90 32.47
CA TYR A 665 -2.18 19.18 31.81
C TYR A 665 -1.81 19.15 30.33
N ILE A 666 -0.66 18.58 29.98
CA ILE A 666 -0.20 18.43 28.60
C ILE A 666 -1.16 17.53 27.83
N VAL A 667 -1.49 16.36 28.37
CA VAL A 667 -2.44 15.41 27.76
C VAL A 667 -3.83 16.05 27.60
N GLN A 668 -4.31 16.81 28.58
CA GLN A 668 -5.61 17.49 28.48
C GLN A 668 -5.61 18.62 27.45
N SER A 669 -4.56 19.43 27.38
CA SER A 669 -4.45 20.52 26.40
C SER A 669 -4.31 20.00 24.97
N ILE A 670 -3.56 18.90 24.78
CA ILE A 670 -3.45 18.20 23.48
C ILE A 670 -4.78 17.55 23.11
N ARG A 671 -5.46 16.88 24.05
CA ARG A 671 -6.81 16.32 23.82
C ARG A 671 -7.83 17.41 23.50
N TYR A 672 -7.82 18.54 24.19
CA TYR A 672 -8.71 19.67 23.91
C TYR A 672 -8.46 20.26 22.51
N ALA A 673 -7.20 20.38 22.11
CA ALA A 673 -6.81 20.80 20.76
C ALA A 673 -7.23 19.78 19.68
N ALA A 674 -7.07 18.48 19.96
CA ALA A 674 -7.35 17.38 19.02
C ALA A 674 -8.84 17.03 18.90
N VAL A 675 -9.64 17.11 19.97
CA VAL A 675 -11.08 16.79 20.00
C VAL A 675 -11.91 17.77 19.15
N SER A 676 -11.36 18.93 18.81
CA SER A 676 -11.98 19.90 17.90
C SER A 676 -11.84 19.55 16.41
N ILE A 677 -10.99 18.58 16.06
CA ILE A 677 -10.64 18.24 14.66
C ILE A 677 -11.69 17.32 13.99
N PRO A 678 -12.29 16.32 14.67
CA PRO A 678 -13.25 15.41 14.03
C PRO A 678 -14.63 16.02 13.72
N GLN A 679 -15.04 17.12 14.36
CA GLN A 679 -16.37 17.70 14.14
C GLN A 679 -16.55 18.47 12.81
N MET A 680 -15.50 18.64 12.00
CA MET A 680 -15.57 19.41 10.73
C MET A 680 -15.25 18.58 9.47
N VAL A 681 -14.95 17.28 9.58
CA VAL A 681 -14.51 16.44 8.44
C VAL A 681 -15.68 15.68 7.75
N GLN A 682 -16.93 15.88 8.18
CA GLN A 682 -18.07 15.19 7.55
C GLN A 682 -18.47 15.70 6.16
N THR A 683 -17.83 16.75 5.62
CA THR A 683 -18.16 17.28 4.29
C THR A 683 -16.92 17.69 3.51
N GLY A 684 -16.26 16.77 2.81
CA GLY A 684 -15.21 17.16 1.85
C GLY A 684 -14.36 15.99 1.33
N THR A 685 -14.39 15.77 0.02
CA THR A 685 -13.73 14.69 -0.72
C THR A 685 -12.20 14.80 -0.83
N ARG A 686 -11.59 13.60 -0.83
CA ARG A 686 -10.23 13.13 -1.18
C ARG A 686 -9.36 13.99 -2.11
N ASN A 687 -8.14 14.31 -1.65
CA ASN A 687 -6.84 14.39 -2.34
C ASN A 687 -5.98 15.45 -1.61
N VAL A 688 -5.07 15.06 -0.73
CA VAL A 688 -4.24 16.01 0.04
C VAL A 688 -2.76 15.68 -0.17
N VAL A 689 -2.02 16.63 -0.73
CA VAL A 689 -0.55 16.62 -0.80
C VAL A 689 -0.05 17.70 0.16
N ASN A 690 0.87 17.33 1.05
CA ASN A 690 1.58 18.16 2.03
C ASN A 690 1.74 19.63 1.58
N ALA A 691 1.15 20.57 2.34
CA ALA A 691 1.09 21.98 1.95
C ALA A 691 1.80 22.97 2.91
N CYS A 692 2.11 22.61 4.16
CA CYS A 692 2.82 23.52 5.08
C CYS A 692 3.61 22.78 6.17
N SER A 693 4.67 23.40 6.70
CA SER A 693 5.37 22.89 7.88
C SER A 693 6.16 23.98 8.60
N VAL A 694 6.22 23.91 9.93
CA VAL A 694 6.88 24.89 10.80
C VAL A 694 8.30 24.44 11.12
N MET A 695 9.21 25.40 11.32
CA MET A 695 10.60 25.14 11.64
C MET A 695 11.09 26.16 12.66
#